data_AF-A0AA42EE98-F1
#
_entry.id   AF-A0AA42EE98-F1
#
_cell.length_a   1.000
_cell.length_b   1.000
_cell.length_c   1.000
_cell.angle_alpha   90.00
_cell.angle_beta   90.00
_cell.angle_gamma   90.00
#
_symmetry.space_group_name_H-M   'P 1'
#
loop_
_entity.id
_entity.type
_entity.pdbx_description
1 polymer ?
#
loop_
_entity_poly.entity_id
_entity_poly.type
_entity_poly.pdbx_seq_one_letter_code
_entity_poly.pdbx_strand_id
1 'polypeptide(L)'
;MDELNNSGVIAGRDLTLIHSNQLENQGTILGETVDLSAQQNLINLGGRIEAVKSLSLSAGKNLEISSTLSSAESADGNFAHTVLDRLASVKVNGEGGQLNLQSAGNLTVKAAQLDSQGRLNANAGNALHITTLTTQNKEHYNGDADNYYRLDQKAEAGSTLTGKEGISLVANHDVTLRQAEVGSEAGKVLIGSKTGDIVVEAGRAEEQLATSVKSTSSGFLSKTTTVSRHFHETTNAVASHVDGQAVSLIAQQGNISVKGSNVVAEQDLTLAAKENVSIVSDVNTHYQEDYSKTTKSGLMGSGGIGFTIGSKKETTEQDRTQESAASSQVGSLKGNTTIQAGNHYKQTGSVVTAVNGDVDILAKSADIIAARSDYESNYKYTMEQKGVTIALTGAVAAAIQAVDSTMKSAKSVGSSKNDRVNAMAAANVGFEALRAAEQLQGVAQAVSNGSATGGAVGVSITYGQQKTEQTQHSEGNTAEKSQVNAGGNVTITAQGKGEQSHLTIEGADVSGQAGTHLKAEGNVNILAADENHLERSKNKSSGFNVGVAIQFGNGIATGVTAGGNVAKGYGNGESQAWVASQVGSENSKTTIESGKDTNVIGSQVKGKRVEVSAENLNIESLQDTARYEGKQESVSGQVTVGYGASAGGSYSKSKVNSNYASVKTQAGIYAGDEGYDIHIKEHTELTGGLVTSTDKAETEGKNRFSTGTLNATDIENHADYKGSGISVSGSAAVNFDTPLGNSENGIAQSNKQAVNDKGEKIYLDHNDKETLEAKTNGKANKAKPESGLDSLTGNISFGFGSDKDSQHSQTKSGINTTNIEIRDEQAQISKTGKSVENILEEVKTNITTENAEKYSGKLENRFDKDKVLKEIQLQVDVTKRFIDNAQETKDKVIDYYQEPKRKELREAITDYHNANMEDKEQYKAKIDELIQDIYALEHIRTGLDLATGLVAGAPKVMSATTLISVLDTESRRASLNNSLLAPPVEDINDNGKLYSNVGHNSGAFDGIKLGGVRMNYGIICGENNSRCETDEQGKLKLNEKGHVLYRGDKSQNYPTVVKLLKDRDVSGKLFGATGGFQAIEGEMFGIKYKPGSFLDKLTETYAGQHDLVGGQWLFYDEIGNGNRYFTPNQEKWGDRFSIAAVPASLSHNLCKYLFLR
;
A
#
# COMPACT_ATOMS: atom_id res chain seq x y z
N MET A 1 54.92 -39.73 41.87
CA MET A 1 53.85 -40.75 41.81
C MET A 1 53.53 -41.05 40.35
N ASP A 2 53.16 -42.26 39.98
CA ASP A 2 52.83 -42.56 38.57
C ASP A 2 51.50 -41.90 38.16
N GLU A 3 50.47 -42.02 39.01
CA GLU A 3 49.14 -41.45 38.78
C GLU A 3 48.56 -40.92 40.10
N LEU A 4 47.86 -39.79 40.05
CA LEU A 4 47.08 -39.25 41.15
C LEU A 4 45.66 -38.94 40.65
N ASN A 5 44.66 -39.56 41.26
CA ASN A 5 43.24 -39.27 41.03
C ASN A 5 42.62 -38.74 42.34
N ASN A 6 42.38 -37.44 42.43
CA ASN A 6 41.77 -36.82 43.61
C ASN A 6 40.27 -36.61 43.40
N SER A 7 39.44 -37.21 44.25
CA SER A 7 38.00 -36.94 44.35
C SER A 7 37.58 -36.39 45.73
N GLY A 8 38.55 -36.21 46.64
CA GLY A 8 38.34 -35.74 48.01
C GLY A 8 38.92 -34.34 48.26
N VAL A 9 39.48 -34.11 49.45
CA VAL A 9 40.14 -32.84 49.79
C VAL A 9 41.61 -33.10 50.09
N ILE A 10 42.50 -32.39 49.39
CA ILE A 10 43.93 -32.32 49.70
C ILE A 10 44.21 -30.88 50.14
N ALA A 11 44.64 -30.68 51.39
CA ALA A 11 44.89 -29.35 51.92
C ALA A 11 46.21 -29.30 52.70
N GLY A 12 47.06 -28.34 52.36
CA GLY A 12 48.25 -27.96 53.11
C GLY A 12 48.04 -26.58 53.72
N ARG A 13 48.54 -26.32 54.93
CA ARG A 13 48.41 -24.99 55.53
C ARG A 13 49.27 -23.97 54.78
N ASP A 14 50.56 -24.25 54.66
CA ASP A 14 51.55 -23.33 54.10
C ASP A 14 51.87 -23.70 52.63
N LEU A 15 51.99 -25.00 52.33
CA LEU A 15 52.33 -25.51 51.00
C LEU A 15 51.61 -26.82 50.69
N THR A 16 51.05 -26.91 49.49
CA THR A 16 50.59 -28.16 48.86
C THR A 16 51.41 -28.38 47.59
N LEU A 17 52.34 -29.34 47.63
CA LEU A 17 53.25 -29.67 46.53
C LEU A 17 52.99 -31.10 46.05
N ILE A 18 52.65 -31.28 44.77
CA ILE A 18 52.38 -32.59 44.19
C ILE A 18 53.11 -32.75 42.85
N HIS A 19 53.84 -33.86 42.72
CA HIS A 19 54.53 -34.25 41.50
C HIS A 19 54.12 -35.67 41.08
N SER A 20 53.53 -35.80 39.89
CA SER A 20 53.13 -37.09 39.33
C SER A 20 53.47 -37.24 37.85
N ASN A 21 53.27 -38.42 37.28
CA ASN A 21 53.32 -38.59 35.83
C ASN A 21 51.95 -38.23 35.18
N GLN A 22 50.83 -38.57 35.82
CA GLN A 22 49.47 -38.09 35.51
C GLN A 22 48.78 -37.52 36.77
N LEU A 23 48.02 -36.45 36.64
CA LEU A 23 47.21 -35.89 37.72
C LEU A 23 45.80 -35.58 37.22
N GLU A 24 44.80 -36.17 37.83
CA GLU A 24 43.39 -35.82 37.64
C GLU A 24 42.78 -35.35 38.96
N ASN A 25 42.22 -34.14 38.95
CA ASN A 25 41.52 -33.54 40.07
C ASN A 25 40.04 -33.38 39.75
N GLN A 26 39.22 -34.12 40.48
CA GLN A 26 37.78 -33.95 40.64
C GLN A 26 37.44 -33.56 42.08
N GLY A 27 38.43 -33.32 42.94
CA GLY A 27 38.22 -32.95 44.33
C GLY A 27 38.52 -31.47 44.57
N THR A 28 38.88 -31.17 45.81
CA THR A 28 39.36 -29.85 46.22
C THR A 28 40.84 -29.94 46.60
N ILE A 29 41.66 -29.03 46.10
CA ILE A 29 43.08 -28.88 46.46
C ILE A 29 43.30 -27.46 47.00
N LEU A 30 43.84 -27.32 48.21
CA LEU A 30 43.97 -26.04 48.91
C LEU A 30 45.37 -25.84 49.48
N GLY A 31 45.82 -24.58 49.58
CA GLY A 31 46.88 -24.18 50.48
C GLY A 31 47.18 -22.68 50.47
N GLU A 32 48.11 -22.20 51.29
CA GLU A 32 48.61 -20.83 51.12
C GLU A 32 49.37 -20.71 49.78
N THR A 33 50.21 -21.69 49.48
CA THR A 33 50.81 -21.93 48.17
C THR A 33 50.45 -23.32 47.65
N VAL A 34 50.10 -23.42 46.37
CA VAL A 34 49.82 -24.68 45.68
C VAL A 34 50.73 -24.81 44.46
N ASP A 35 51.45 -25.92 44.34
CA ASP A 35 52.29 -26.23 43.18
C ASP A 35 52.05 -27.69 42.76
N LEU A 36 51.42 -27.86 41.59
CA LEU A 36 51.04 -29.15 41.04
C LEU A 36 51.75 -29.34 39.70
N SER A 37 52.46 -30.45 39.54
CA SER A 37 53.06 -30.80 38.26
C SER A 37 52.86 -32.25 37.85
N ALA A 38 52.66 -32.45 36.54
CA ALA A 38 52.50 -33.74 35.90
C ALA A 38 53.47 -33.89 34.71
N GLN A 39 54.16 -35.02 34.59
CA GLN A 39 55.06 -35.27 33.46
C GLN A 39 54.35 -35.38 32.11
N GLN A 40 53.08 -35.81 32.08
CA GLN A 40 52.27 -35.72 30.86
C GLN A 40 51.01 -34.86 31.02
N ASN A 41 49.98 -35.32 31.72
CA ASN A 41 48.70 -34.61 31.74
C ASN A 41 48.32 -34.19 33.16
N LEU A 42 47.88 -32.94 33.30
CA LEU A 42 47.23 -32.42 34.49
C LEU A 42 45.81 -32.00 34.09
N ILE A 43 44.81 -32.66 34.67
CA ILE A 43 43.40 -32.44 34.35
C ILE A 43 42.68 -32.01 35.62
N ASN A 44 42.08 -30.82 35.63
CA ASN A 44 41.12 -30.39 36.63
C ASN A 44 39.71 -30.49 36.04
N LEU A 45 38.99 -31.56 36.37
CA LEU A 45 37.69 -31.91 35.81
C LEU A 45 36.58 -31.68 36.84
N GLY A 46 35.88 -30.55 36.74
CA GLY A 46 34.87 -30.09 37.71
C GLY A 46 35.42 -29.91 39.13
N GLY A 47 36.75 -29.90 39.30
CA GLY A 47 37.45 -29.79 40.57
C GLY A 47 37.80 -28.34 40.94
N ARG A 48 38.13 -28.13 42.21
CA ARG A 48 38.49 -26.83 42.78
C ARG A 48 39.95 -26.83 43.23
N ILE A 49 40.75 -25.87 42.75
CA ILE A 49 42.14 -25.69 43.18
C ILE A 49 42.28 -24.25 43.64
N GLU A 50 42.64 -24.02 44.91
CA GLU A 50 42.77 -22.68 45.44
C GLU A 50 44.04 -22.46 46.24
N ALA A 51 44.61 -21.27 46.06
CA ALA A 51 45.69 -20.76 46.88
C ALA A 51 45.36 -19.39 47.48
N VAL A 52 46.11 -18.99 48.49
CA VAL A 52 46.07 -17.61 49.01
C VAL A 52 47.10 -16.74 48.30
N LYS A 53 48.36 -17.16 48.25
CA LYS A 53 49.48 -16.37 47.70
C LYS A 53 49.83 -16.74 46.26
N SER A 54 50.00 -18.04 45.98
CA SER A 54 50.41 -18.48 44.64
C SER A 54 49.94 -19.88 44.31
N LEU A 55 49.51 -20.06 43.06
CA LEU A 55 49.05 -21.33 42.50
C LEU A 55 49.79 -21.59 41.18
N SER A 56 50.49 -22.70 41.09
CA SER A 56 51.22 -23.15 39.89
C SER A 56 50.69 -24.50 39.42
N LEU A 57 50.25 -24.58 38.16
CA LEU A 57 49.89 -25.83 37.48
C LEU A 57 50.82 -26.05 36.29
N SER A 58 51.54 -27.17 36.26
CA SER A 58 52.50 -27.48 35.19
C SER A 58 52.29 -28.87 34.59
N ALA A 59 52.16 -28.97 33.27
CA ALA A 59 52.02 -30.24 32.55
C ALA A 59 53.07 -30.41 31.44
N GLY A 60 53.67 -31.60 31.32
CA GLY A 60 54.65 -31.91 30.28
C GLY A 60 54.05 -32.23 28.89
N LYS A 61 52.73 -32.44 28.79
CA LYS A 61 51.99 -32.57 27.52
C LYS A 61 50.75 -31.71 27.49
N ASN A 62 49.77 -31.94 28.36
CA ASN A 62 48.49 -31.22 28.34
C ASN A 62 48.04 -30.77 29.73
N LEU A 63 47.64 -29.52 29.84
CA LEU A 63 46.94 -28.98 30.99
C LEU A 63 45.48 -28.71 30.59
N GLU A 64 44.52 -29.37 31.22
CA GLU A 64 43.09 -29.18 30.96
C GLU A 64 42.36 -28.76 32.23
N ILE A 65 41.59 -27.68 32.15
CA ILE A 65 40.68 -27.22 33.19
C ILE A 65 39.28 -27.20 32.57
N SER A 66 38.46 -28.19 32.88
CA SER A 66 37.16 -28.35 32.25
C SER A 66 36.09 -28.57 33.30
N SER A 67 34.99 -27.85 33.19
CA SER A 67 33.78 -28.19 33.93
C SER A 67 33.20 -29.52 33.42
N THR A 68 32.27 -30.10 34.18
CA THR A 68 31.52 -31.29 33.77
C THR A 68 30.09 -30.93 33.39
N LEU A 69 29.49 -31.77 32.56
CA LEU A 69 28.07 -31.72 32.23
C LEU A 69 27.33 -32.85 32.94
N SER A 70 26.08 -32.60 33.30
CA SER A 70 25.12 -33.62 33.71
C SER A 70 23.98 -33.60 32.72
N SER A 71 23.65 -34.78 32.20
CA SER A 71 22.56 -34.98 31.25
C SER A 71 21.52 -35.91 31.86
N ALA A 72 20.25 -35.52 31.76
CA ALA A 72 19.12 -36.38 32.05
C ALA A 72 18.23 -36.45 30.81
N GLU A 73 17.78 -37.65 30.46
CA GLU A 73 16.88 -37.89 29.34
C GLU A 73 15.74 -38.81 29.81
N SER A 74 14.51 -38.48 29.43
CA SER A 74 13.36 -39.35 29.68
C SER A 74 13.43 -40.62 28.83
N ALA A 75 12.85 -41.72 29.29
CA ALA A 75 12.91 -43.00 28.58
C ALA A 75 12.31 -42.97 27.16
N ASP A 76 11.42 -42.02 26.89
CA ASP A 76 10.79 -41.77 25.58
C ASP A 76 11.54 -40.72 24.73
N GLY A 77 12.62 -40.13 25.25
CA GLY A 77 13.44 -39.11 24.58
C GLY A 77 12.75 -37.76 24.37
N ASN A 78 11.56 -37.53 24.94
CA ASN A 78 10.80 -36.29 24.78
C ASN A 78 11.35 -35.13 25.64
N PHE A 79 12.00 -35.46 26.76
CA PHE A 79 12.60 -34.48 27.64
C PHE A 79 14.07 -34.82 27.79
N ALA A 80 14.94 -33.87 27.44
CA ALA A 80 16.36 -34.00 27.68
C ALA A 80 16.91 -32.67 28.18
N HIS A 81 17.73 -32.71 29.22
CA HIS A 81 18.36 -31.53 29.76
C HIS A 81 19.82 -31.82 30.04
N THR A 82 20.72 -31.05 29.44
CA THR A 82 22.16 -31.09 29.69
C THR A 82 22.59 -29.76 30.25
N VAL A 83 23.06 -29.76 31.49
CA VAL A 83 23.52 -28.56 32.21
C VAL A 83 24.96 -28.69 32.63
N LEU A 84 25.56 -27.55 32.93
CA LEU A 84 26.80 -27.51 33.69
C LEU A 84 26.54 -28.11 35.09
N ASP A 85 27.24 -29.20 35.40
CA ASP A 85 27.09 -29.93 36.65
C ASP A 85 28.05 -29.40 37.70
N ARG A 86 29.35 -29.52 37.42
CA ARG A 86 30.40 -29.05 38.33
C ARG A 86 31.31 -28.08 37.60
N LEU A 87 31.31 -26.84 38.09
CA LEU A 87 32.21 -25.79 37.62
C LEU A 87 33.64 -26.09 38.05
N ALA A 88 34.55 -26.27 37.09
CA ALA A 88 35.98 -26.30 37.38
C ALA A 88 36.46 -24.90 37.75
N SER A 89 37.21 -24.81 38.85
CA SER A 89 37.72 -23.54 39.35
C SER A 89 39.17 -23.60 39.79
N VAL A 90 39.92 -22.55 39.45
CA VAL A 90 41.32 -22.36 39.85
C VAL A 90 41.49 -20.93 40.35
N LYS A 91 41.73 -20.73 41.66
CA LYS A 91 41.65 -19.40 42.29
C LYS A 91 42.85 -19.04 43.14
N VAL A 92 43.24 -17.76 43.12
CA VAL A 92 44.19 -17.17 44.06
C VAL A 92 43.54 -15.97 44.74
N ASN A 93 43.24 -16.12 46.03
CA ASN A 93 42.34 -15.20 46.76
C ASN A 93 43.07 -14.06 47.49
N GLY A 94 44.39 -14.13 47.65
CA GLY A 94 45.17 -13.10 48.35
C GLY A 94 45.59 -11.95 47.43
N GLU A 95 45.62 -10.74 47.98
CA GLU A 95 46.10 -9.53 47.29
C GLU A 95 47.53 -9.74 46.73
N GLY A 96 47.77 -9.31 45.49
CA GLY A 96 49.04 -9.53 44.78
C GLY A 96 49.31 -10.99 44.39
N GLY A 97 48.32 -11.87 44.54
CA GLY A 97 48.44 -13.30 44.29
C GLY A 97 48.84 -13.66 42.85
N GLN A 98 49.52 -14.78 42.67
CA GLN A 98 50.04 -15.22 41.36
C GLN A 98 49.43 -16.56 40.95
N LEU A 99 48.66 -16.56 39.85
CA LEU A 99 48.15 -17.77 39.20
C LEU A 99 48.99 -18.07 37.96
N ASN A 100 49.74 -19.17 37.97
CA ASN A 100 50.62 -19.58 36.88
C ASN A 100 50.17 -20.93 36.31
N LEU A 101 49.90 -20.97 35.02
CA LEU A 101 49.52 -22.16 34.27
C LEU A 101 50.55 -22.40 33.18
N GLN A 102 51.11 -23.60 33.12
CA GLN A 102 52.15 -23.98 32.17
C GLN A 102 51.84 -25.34 31.55
N SER A 103 51.91 -25.42 30.23
CA SER A 103 51.92 -26.68 29.50
C SER A 103 53.05 -26.68 28.49
N ALA A 104 53.81 -27.78 28.37
CA ALA A 104 54.78 -27.93 27.29
C ALA A 104 54.12 -28.30 25.95
N GLY A 105 52.85 -28.73 25.96
CA GLY A 105 52.00 -28.88 24.78
C GLY A 105 50.80 -27.95 24.88
N ASN A 106 49.58 -28.50 24.93
CA ASN A 106 48.35 -27.71 24.90
C ASN A 106 47.88 -27.29 26.30
N LEU A 107 47.28 -26.11 26.41
CA LEU A 107 46.54 -25.67 27.58
C LEU A 107 45.09 -25.41 27.16
N THR A 108 44.14 -26.08 27.80
CA THR A 108 42.72 -26.01 27.45
C THR A 108 41.87 -25.63 28.66
N VAL A 109 41.01 -24.62 28.51
CA VAL A 109 40.04 -24.17 29.52
C VAL A 109 38.64 -24.25 28.92
N LYS A 110 37.74 -25.03 29.52
CA LYS A 110 36.38 -25.29 29.01
C LYS A 110 35.33 -24.96 30.07
N ALA A 111 34.50 -23.97 29.78
CA ALA A 111 33.42 -23.50 30.65
C ALA A 111 33.84 -23.36 32.13
N ALA A 112 35.06 -22.86 32.39
CA ALA A 112 35.69 -22.88 33.71
C ALA A 112 35.99 -21.47 34.24
N GLN A 113 36.18 -21.36 35.55
CA GLN A 113 36.49 -20.09 36.22
C GLN A 113 37.92 -20.06 36.75
N LEU A 114 38.74 -19.14 36.23
CA LEU A 114 40.09 -18.87 36.72
C LEU A 114 40.12 -17.46 37.29
N ASP A 115 40.54 -17.31 38.55
CA ASP A 115 40.54 -16.01 39.23
C ASP A 115 41.83 -15.76 40.00
N SER A 116 42.38 -14.56 39.89
CA SER A 116 43.53 -14.11 40.66
C SER A 116 43.33 -12.68 41.13
N GLN A 117 43.44 -12.48 42.45
CA GLN A 117 43.48 -11.14 43.06
C GLN A 117 44.78 -10.37 42.78
N GLY A 118 45.75 -11.01 42.10
CA GLY A 118 46.91 -10.34 41.50
C GLY A 118 46.97 -10.64 40.00
N ARG A 119 47.97 -11.40 39.55
CA ARG A 119 48.18 -11.72 38.13
C ARG A 119 47.80 -13.15 37.77
N LEU A 120 47.38 -13.33 36.52
CA LEU A 120 47.15 -14.62 35.88
C LEU A 120 48.08 -14.76 34.67
N ASN A 121 48.94 -15.78 34.66
CA ASN A 121 49.83 -16.11 33.56
C ASN A 121 49.52 -17.53 33.04
N ALA A 122 49.22 -17.67 31.76
CA ALA A 122 49.02 -18.96 31.10
C ALA A 122 49.96 -19.09 29.91
N ASN A 123 50.77 -20.15 29.89
CA ASN A 123 51.79 -20.40 28.86
C ASN A 123 51.63 -21.81 28.29
N ALA A 124 51.37 -21.92 26.99
CA ALA A 124 51.28 -23.18 26.26
C ALA A 124 52.44 -23.36 25.27
N GLY A 125 53.10 -24.51 25.31
CA GLY A 125 54.18 -24.86 24.39
C GLY A 125 53.71 -25.22 22.97
N ASN A 126 52.41 -25.46 22.79
CA ASN A 126 51.77 -25.60 21.49
C ASN A 126 50.57 -24.64 21.36
N ALA A 127 49.35 -25.02 21.77
CA ALA A 127 48.16 -24.17 21.63
C ALA A 127 47.47 -23.87 22.97
N LEU A 128 46.86 -22.69 23.07
CA LEU A 128 46.04 -22.25 24.19
C LEU A 128 44.58 -22.10 23.73
N HIS A 129 43.69 -22.95 24.24
CA HIS A 129 42.29 -22.95 23.89
C HIS A 129 41.43 -22.58 25.09
N ILE A 130 40.69 -21.47 25.00
CA ILE A 130 39.68 -21.08 25.96
C ILE A 130 38.34 -21.19 25.24
N THR A 131 37.63 -22.28 25.52
CA THR A 131 36.47 -22.73 24.74
C THR A 131 35.28 -23.01 25.65
N THR A 132 34.22 -23.53 25.04
CA THR A 132 32.91 -23.69 25.64
C THR A 132 32.57 -25.15 25.91
N LEU A 133 31.53 -25.36 26.73
CA LEU A 133 30.77 -26.61 26.78
C LEU A 133 29.34 -26.34 26.32
N THR A 134 28.76 -27.25 25.55
CA THR A 134 27.37 -27.09 25.08
C THR A 134 26.39 -27.63 26.12
N THR A 135 25.45 -26.78 26.49
CA THR A 135 24.25 -27.11 27.27
C THR A 135 23.06 -27.27 26.33
N GLN A 136 22.08 -28.07 26.74
CA GLN A 136 20.91 -28.37 25.92
C GLN A 136 19.65 -28.40 26.80
N ASN A 137 18.55 -27.87 26.29
CA ASN A 137 17.22 -28.09 26.82
C ASN A 137 16.32 -28.61 25.71
N LYS A 138 15.59 -29.70 25.97
CA LYS A 138 14.63 -30.31 25.06
C LYS A 138 13.34 -30.59 25.82
N GLU A 139 12.25 -30.02 25.34
CA GLU A 139 10.92 -30.15 25.94
C GLU A 139 9.89 -30.44 24.85
N HIS A 140 9.50 -31.70 24.70
CA HIS A 140 8.50 -32.12 23.72
C HIS A 140 7.22 -32.58 24.43
N TYR A 141 6.22 -31.71 24.50
CA TYR A 141 4.86 -32.04 24.91
C TYR A 141 4.04 -32.41 23.67
N ASN A 142 3.84 -33.71 23.45
CA ASN A 142 3.07 -34.23 22.33
C ASN A 142 1.68 -34.70 22.81
N GLY A 143 0.63 -33.93 22.50
CA GLY A 143 -0.75 -34.34 22.75
C GLY A 143 -1.30 -35.19 21.61
N ASP A 144 -1.35 -34.61 20.41
CA ASP A 144 -1.73 -35.28 19.18
C ASP A 144 -1.08 -34.58 17.96
N ALA A 145 -1.42 -35.00 16.73
CA ALA A 145 -0.84 -34.43 15.51
C ALA A 145 -1.16 -32.94 15.28
N ASP A 146 -2.20 -32.41 15.93
CA ASP A 146 -2.64 -31.02 15.86
C ASP A 146 -2.35 -30.22 17.15
N ASN A 147 -1.91 -30.87 18.22
CA ASN A 147 -1.64 -30.28 19.53
C ASN A 147 -0.27 -30.72 20.06
N TYR A 148 0.74 -29.88 19.89
CA TYR A 148 2.09 -30.13 20.40
C TYR A 148 2.83 -28.84 20.73
N TYR A 149 3.80 -28.96 21.63
CA TYR A 149 4.83 -27.98 21.91
C TYR A 149 6.17 -28.72 21.91
N ARG A 150 7.10 -28.31 21.06
CA ARG A 150 8.44 -28.90 20.96
C ARG A 150 9.46 -27.78 20.96
N LEU A 151 10.21 -27.69 22.03
CA LEU A 151 11.31 -26.76 22.18
C LEU A 151 12.61 -27.56 22.22
N ASP A 152 13.57 -27.16 21.38
CA ASP A 152 14.95 -27.63 21.39
C ASP A 152 15.85 -26.40 21.46
N GLN A 153 16.61 -26.27 22.54
CA GLN A 153 17.55 -25.17 22.78
C GLN A 153 18.95 -25.74 22.98
N LYS A 154 19.94 -25.09 22.39
CA LYS A 154 21.35 -25.33 22.69
C LYS A 154 22.03 -24.00 22.98
N ALA A 155 22.87 -23.99 24.01
CA ALA A 155 23.64 -22.81 24.34
C ALA A 155 25.05 -23.22 24.75
N GLU A 156 26.04 -22.46 24.32
CA GLU A 156 27.41 -22.62 24.78
C GLU A 156 27.62 -21.93 26.14
N ALA A 157 28.34 -22.59 27.04
CA ALA A 157 28.80 -22.04 28.31
C ALA A 157 30.30 -21.70 28.19
N GLY A 158 30.63 -20.41 28.31
CA GLY A 158 31.97 -19.85 28.18
C GLY A 158 32.84 -19.95 29.44
N SER A 159 34.13 -19.67 29.29
CA SER A 159 35.08 -19.59 30.41
C SER A 159 35.30 -18.15 30.85
N THR A 160 35.50 -17.94 32.15
CA THR A 160 35.82 -16.63 32.74
C THR A 160 37.21 -16.66 33.34
N LEU A 161 38.06 -15.72 32.93
CA LEU A 161 39.44 -15.54 33.39
C LEU A 161 39.63 -14.12 33.91
N THR A 162 39.89 -13.98 35.21
CA THR A 162 40.09 -12.68 35.86
C THR A 162 41.46 -12.61 36.53
N GLY A 163 42.16 -11.50 36.30
CA GLY A 163 43.43 -11.17 36.93
C GLY A 163 43.45 -9.69 37.28
N LYS A 164 43.27 -9.36 38.56
CA LYS A 164 43.08 -7.96 39.00
C LYS A 164 44.20 -7.02 38.56
N GLU A 165 45.46 -7.48 38.66
CA GLU A 165 46.68 -6.72 38.33
C GLU A 165 47.27 -7.07 36.95
N GLY A 166 46.63 -7.96 36.19
CA GLY A 166 47.00 -8.26 34.81
C GLY A 166 46.80 -9.71 34.41
N ILE A 167 46.68 -9.93 33.10
CA ILE A 167 46.56 -11.26 32.48
C ILE A 167 47.60 -11.38 31.36
N SER A 168 48.29 -12.51 31.27
CA SER A 168 49.15 -12.88 30.15
C SER A 168 48.81 -14.28 29.65
N LEU A 169 48.30 -14.38 28.42
CA LEU A 169 47.91 -15.60 27.74
C LEU A 169 48.83 -15.81 26.53
N VAL A 170 49.76 -16.76 26.58
CA VAL A 170 50.76 -16.95 25.52
C VAL A 170 50.81 -18.40 25.07
N ALA A 171 50.75 -18.61 23.75
CA ALA A 171 50.98 -19.91 23.12
C ALA A 171 52.15 -19.84 22.13
N ASN A 172 52.80 -20.98 21.89
CA ASN A 172 53.78 -21.06 20.82
C ASN A 172 53.11 -20.99 19.44
N HIS A 173 52.01 -21.72 19.23
CA HIS A 173 51.31 -21.84 17.95
C HIS A 173 50.00 -21.03 17.94
N ASP A 174 48.90 -21.50 18.52
CA ASP A 174 47.61 -20.79 18.40
C ASP A 174 47.03 -20.38 19.76
N VAL A 175 46.29 -19.26 19.77
CA VAL A 175 45.41 -18.87 20.87
C VAL A 175 43.98 -18.74 20.35
N THR A 176 43.02 -19.44 20.96
CA THR A 176 41.60 -19.35 20.61
C THR A 176 40.77 -18.98 21.84
N LEU A 177 39.97 -17.94 21.72
CA LEU A 177 38.96 -17.52 22.70
C LEU A 177 37.57 -17.62 22.07
N ARG A 178 36.74 -18.53 22.57
CA ARG A 178 35.35 -18.71 22.13
C ARG A 178 34.39 -18.48 23.29
N GLN A 179 33.48 -17.53 23.12
CA GLN A 179 32.57 -17.04 24.16
C GLN A 179 33.26 -16.82 25.52
N ALA A 180 34.49 -16.32 25.51
CA ALA A 180 35.30 -16.17 26.72
C ALA A 180 35.15 -14.78 27.34
N GLU A 181 35.16 -14.70 28.67
CA GLU A 181 35.28 -13.45 29.43
C GLU A 181 36.71 -13.36 29.99
N VAL A 182 37.57 -12.50 29.44
CA VAL A 182 38.97 -12.33 29.86
C VAL A 182 39.20 -10.89 30.27
N GLY A 183 39.35 -10.63 31.57
CA GLY A 183 39.28 -9.27 32.12
C GLY A 183 40.33 -8.93 33.17
N SER A 184 40.88 -7.72 33.11
CA SER A 184 41.73 -7.14 34.16
C SER A 184 41.23 -5.77 34.61
N GLU A 185 40.97 -5.62 35.92
CA GLU A 185 40.47 -4.38 36.51
C GLU A 185 41.53 -3.26 36.46
N ALA A 186 42.72 -3.55 36.98
CA ALA A 186 43.81 -2.58 37.18
C ALA A 186 45.06 -2.87 36.34
N GLY A 187 45.08 -3.95 35.56
CA GLY A 187 46.25 -4.40 34.82
C GLY A 187 46.06 -4.48 33.30
N LYS A 188 47.16 -4.82 32.62
CA LYS A 188 47.18 -5.10 31.18
C LYS A 188 46.72 -6.53 30.90
N VAL A 189 45.96 -6.71 29.82
CA VAL A 189 45.73 -8.03 29.21
C VAL A 189 46.63 -8.19 27.99
N LEU A 190 47.49 -9.21 28.00
CA LEU A 190 48.35 -9.60 26.90
C LEU A 190 47.91 -10.96 26.37
N ILE A 191 47.66 -11.05 25.07
CA ILE A 191 47.40 -12.30 24.36
C ILE A 191 48.45 -12.43 23.26
N GLY A 192 49.21 -13.53 23.25
CA GLY A 192 50.35 -13.69 22.37
C GLY A 192 50.41 -15.05 21.68
N SER A 193 50.72 -15.04 20.39
CA SER A 193 51.14 -16.22 19.62
C SER A 193 52.52 -15.97 19.00
N LYS A 194 53.40 -17.00 19.04
CA LYS A 194 54.74 -16.92 18.44
C LYS A 194 54.79 -17.36 16.98
N THR A 195 54.09 -18.43 16.61
CA THR A 195 54.21 -19.03 15.27
C THR A 195 52.89 -19.16 14.51
N GLY A 196 51.74 -18.97 15.16
CA GLY A 196 50.41 -19.14 14.58
C GLY A 196 49.46 -17.99 14.88
N ASP A 197 48.18 -18.30 15.02
CA ASP A 197 47.10 -17.31 14.98
C ASP A 197 46.53 -16.97 16.37
N ILE A 198 45.88 -15.81 16.47
CA ILE A 198 45.01 -15.43 17.58
C ILE A 198 43.59 -15.28 17.05
N VAL A 199 42.65 -16.04 17.60
CA VAL A 199 41.22 -16.00 17.23
C VAL A 199 40.38 -15.66 18.46
N VAL A 200 39.60 -14.58 18.36
CA VAL A 200 38.60 -14.18 19.36
C VAL A 200 37.23 -14.21 18.68
N GLU A 201 36.39 -15.18 19.04
CA GLU A 201 35.14 -15.46 18.35
C GLU A 201 33.94 -15.64 19.29
N ALA A 202 32.76 -15.43 18.73
CA ALA A 202 31.50 -15.65 19.41
C ALA A 202 31.17 -17.15 19.53
N GLY A 203 30.55 -17.54 20.65
CA GLY A 203 29.84 -18.80 20.79
C GLY A 203 28.44 -18.74 20.16
N ARG A 204 27.61 -19.76 20.43
CA ARG A 204 26.28 -19.89 19.84
C ARG A 204 25.19 -20.15 20.87
N ALA A 205 24.04 -19.51 20.65
CA ALA A 205 22.76 -19.82 21.27
C ALA A 205 21.75 -20.13 20.16
N GLU A 206 21.23 -21.34 20.16
CA GLU A 206 20.31 -21.89 19.17
C GLU A 206 18.97 -22.22 19.83
N GLU A 207 17.87 -21.89 19.16
CA GLU A 207 16.52 -22.25 19.60
C GLU A 207 15.69 -22.68 18.39
N GLN A 208 15.07 -23.85 18.50
CA GLN A 208 14.04 -24.34 17.60
C GLN A 208 12.76 -24.54 18.41
N LEU A 209 11.68 -23.90 17.99
CA LEU A 209 10.37 -24.04 18.61
C LEU A 209 9.35 -24.43 17.55
N ALA A 210 8.68 -25.56 17.75
CA ALA A 210 7.51 -25.96 16.97
C ALA A 210 6.30 -26.05 17.90
N THR A 211 5.28 -25.24 17.64
CA THR A 211 3.99 -25.31 18.33
C THR A 211 2.87 -25.57 17.35
N SER A 212 1.90 -26.38 17.76
CA SER A 212 0.63 -26.53 17.08
C SER A 212 -0.47 -26.54 18.12
N VAL A 213 -1.50 -25.73 17.93
CA VAL A 213 -2.65 -25.65 18.81
C VAL A 213 -3.91 -25.73 17.95
N LYS A 214 -4.77 -26.70 18.27
CA LYS A 214 -6.10 -26.82 17.71
C LYS A 214 -7.15 -26.56 18.77
N SER A 215 -7.78 -25.40 18.68
CA SER A 215 -8.92 -25.06 19.52
C SER A 215 -10.22 -25.30 18.77
N THR A 216 -11.21 -25.86 19.46
CA THR A 216 -12.58 -25.96 18.95
C THR A 216 -13.52 -25.36 19.99
N SER A 217 -14.18 -24.27 19.63
CA SER A 217 -15.26 -23.69 20.41
C SER A 217 -16.59 -24.05 19.76
N SER A 218 -17.48 -24.65 20.53
CA SER A 218 -18.85 -24.99 20.12
C SER A 218 -19.85 -24.29 21.02
N GLY A 219 -20.70 -23.46 20.45
CA GLY A 219 -21.89 -22.91 21.09
C GLY A 219 -23.16 -23.63 20.63
N PHE A 220 -24.31 -23.18 21.13
CA PHE A 220 -25.62 -23.77 20.80
C PHE A 220 -25.94 -23.81 19.30
N LEU A 221 -25.40 -22.89 18.48
CA LEU A 221 -25.69 -22.78 17.04
C LEU A 221 -24.44 -22.58 16.15
N SER A 222 -23.23 -22.59 16.72
CA SER A 222 -22.00 -22.28 15.97
C SER A 222 -20.82 -23.11 16.44
N LYS A 223 -19.91 -23.42 15.51
CA LYS A 223 -18.66 -24.14 15.77
C LYS A 223 -17.52 -23.40 15.08
N THR A 224 -16.50 -23.05 15.84
CA THR A 224 -15.25 -22.48 15.32
C THR A 224 -14.13 -23.43 15.69
N THR A 225 -13.41 -23.93 14.70
CA THR A 225 -12.19 -24.72 14.86
C THR A 225 -11.03 -23.92 14.28
N THR A 226 -10.06 -23.56 15.10
CA THR A 226 -8.84 -22.87 14.69
C THR A 226 -7.66 -23.80 14.91
N VAL A 227 -6.86 -24.00 13.87
CA VAL A 227 -5.57 -24.68 13.93
C VAL A 227 -4.50 -23.63 13.67
N SER A 228 -3.63 -23.41 14.64
CA SER A 228 -2.48 -22.50 14.52
C SER A 228 -1.21 -23.31 14.72
N ARG A 229 -0.26 -23.18 13.80
CA ARG A 229 1.09 -23.74 13.91
C ARG A 229 2.09 -22.61 13.77
N HIS A 230 3.13 -22.69 14.58
CA HIS A 230 4.24 -21.76 14.56
C HIS A 230 5.52 -22.59 14.67
N PHE A 231 6.43 -22.40 13.72
CA PHE A 231 7.77 -22.93 13.79
C PHE A 231 8.74 -21.77 13.68
N HIS A 232 9.79 -21.79 14.48
CA HIS A 232 10.94 -20.93 14.23
C HIS A 232 12.24 -21.65 14.58
N GLU A 233 13.30 -21.20 13.94
CA GLU A 233 14.68 -21.57 14.22
C GLU A 233 15.52 -20.29 14.29
N THR A 234 16.25 -20.14 15.39
CA THR A 234 17.13 -18.99 15.61
C THR A 234 18.53 -19.47 15.93
N THR A 235 19.54 -18.80 15.36
CA THR A 235 20.94 -18.96 15.75
C THR A 235 21.51 -17.58 16.04
N ASN A 236 21.88 -17.34 17.30
CA ASN A 236 22.44 -16.08 17.75
C ASN A 236 23.92 -16.26 18.15
N ALA A 237 24.76 -15.32 17.71
CA ALA A 237 26.15 -15.22 18.14
C ALA A 237 26.23 -14.61 19.55
N VAL A 238 27.03 -15.23 20.42
CA VAL A 238 27.28 -14.75 21.79
C VAL A 238 28.75 -14.35 21.92
N ALA A 239 29.01 -13.06 22.06
CA ALA A 239 30.36 -12.48 21.96
C ALA A 239 31.36 -13.03 23.00
N SER A 240 32.63 -13.10 22.61
CA SER A 240 33.75 -13.05 23.57
C SER A 240 34.01 -11.61 24.03
N HIS A 241 34.49 -11.44 25.25
CA HIS A 241 34.85 -10.17 25.85
C HIS A 241 36.29 -10.22 26.36
N VAL A 242 37.15 -9.35 25.83
CA VAL A 242 38.53 -9.15 26.31
C VAL A 242 38.67 -7.70 26.75
N ASP A 243 39.02 -7.46 28.02
CA ASP A 243 39.17 -6.09 28.52
C ASP A 243 40.28 -5.91 29.57
N GLY A 244 40.84 -4.70 29.64
CA GLY A 244 41.93 -4.38 30.56
C GLY A 244 42.21 -2.88 30.65
N GLN A 245 43.10 -2.47 31.56
CA GLN A 245 43.65 -1.10 31.53
C GLN A 245 44.35 -0.82 30.21
N ALA A 246 45.09 -1.81 29.70
CA ALA A 246 45.58 -1.84 28.33
C ALA A 246 45.35 -3.25 27.77
N VAL A 247 45.15 -3.37 26.47
CA VAL A 247 44.96 -4.67 25.81
C VAL A 247 45.95 -4.80 24.65
N SER A 248 46.68 -5.91 24.57
CA SER A 248 47.55 -6.20 23.44
C SER A 248 47.36 -7.63 22.93
N LEU A 249 47.01 -7.77 21.66
CA LEU A 249 47.03 -9.04 20.93
C LEU A 249 48.21 -9.02 19.96
N ILE A 250 49.12 -9.99 20.07
CA ILE A 250 50.37 -10.02 19.30
C ILE A 250 50.57 -11.39 18.66
N ALA A 251 50.39 -11.48 17.34
CA ALA A 251 50.72 -12.67 16.54
C ALA A 251 52.04 -12.43 15.79
N GLN A 252 53.13 -13.03 16.28
CA GLN A 252 54.48 -12.74 15.76
C GLN A 252 54.75 -13.27 14.35
N GLN A 253 54.02 -14.29 13.92
CA GLN A 253 54.14 -14.89 12.57
C GLN A 253 52.79 -15.17 11.88
N GLY A 254 51.67 -15.11 12.60
CA GLY A 254 50.34 -15.41 12.04
C GLY A 254 49.41 -14.20 11.99
N ASN A 255 48.12 -14.50 12.10
CA ASN A 255 47.00 -13.59 11.94
C ASN A 255 46.33 -13.28 13.29
N ILE A 256 45.59 -12.17 13.33
CA ILE A 256 44.63 -11.87 14.39
C ILE A 256 43.24 -11.79 13.77
N SER A 257 42.26 -12.50 14.34
CA SER A 257 40.86 -12.47 13.94
C SER A 257 39.95 -12.18 15.14
N VAL A 258 39.10 -11.15 15.02
CA VAL A 258 38.03 -10.82 15.97
C VAL A 258 36.70 -10.94 15.24
N LYS A 259 35.84 -11.89 15.64
CA LYS A 259 34.57 -12.22 14.99
C LYS A 259 33.40 -12.18 15.96
N GLY A 260 32.40 -11.33 15.69
CA GLY A 260 31.25 -11.06 16.56
C GLY A 260 31.59 -10.84 18.03
N SER A 261 32.76 -10.24 18.32
CA SER A 261 33.36 -10.20 19.66
C SER A 261 33.90 -8.83 20.02
N ASN A 262 34.18 -8.63 21.31
CA ASN A 262 34.57 -7.34 21.87
C ASN A 262 35.98 -7.39 22.47
N VAL A 263 36.84 -6.44 22.08
CA VAL A 263 38.20 -6.26 22.62
C VAL A 263 38.36 -4.78 22.99
N VAL A 264 38.33 -4.46 24.28
CA VAL A 264 38.21 -3.07 24.75
C VAL A 264 39.26 -2.74 25.81
N ALA A 265 40.02 -1.66 25.62
CA ALA A 265 40.96 -1.13 26.60
C ALA A 265 40.42 0.15 27.28
N GLU A 266 40.79 0.36 28.54
CA GLU A 266 40.61 1.65 29.20
C GLU A 266 41.54 2.71 28.59
N GLN A 267 42.84 2.41 28.55
CA GLN A 267 43.91 3.23 27.99
C GLN A 267 44.18 2.73 26.56
N ASP A 268 45.34 2.14 26.29
CA ASP A 268 45.74 1.78 24.93
C ASP A 268 45.32 0.36 24.53
N LEU A 269 44.87 0.22 23.29
CA LEU A 269 44.66 -1.04 22.61
C LEU A 269 45.68 -1.22 21.48
N THR A 270 46.28 -2.41 21.39
CA THR A 270 47.20 -2.77 20.31
C THR A 270 46.87 -4.13 19.70
N LEU A 271 46.62 -4.19 18.40
CA LEU A 271 46.60 -5.44 17.63
C LEU A 271 47.80 -5.44 16.68
N ALA A 272 48.70 -6.42 16.80
CA ALA A 272 49.87 -6.53 15.94
C ALA A 272 50.01 -7.95 15.38
N ALA A 273 49.82 -8.11 14.07
CA ALA A 273 49.97 -9.36 13.36
C ALA A 273 51.04 -9.25 12.28
N LYS A 274 51.87 -10.29 12.12
CA LYS A 274 52.84 -10.36 11.04
C LYS A 274 52.18 -10.47 9.67
N GLU A 275 51.05 -11.17 9.61
CA GLU A 275 50.26 -11.35 8.40
C GLU A 275 49.04 -10.42 8.45
N ASN A 276 47.85 -10.94 8.74
CA ASN A 276 46.60 -10.20 8.58
C ASN A 276 45.92 -9.88 9.92
N VAL A 277 45.18 -8.78 9.96
CA VAL A 277 44.24 -8.48 11.06
C VAL A 277 42.84 -8.36 10.47
N SER A 278 41.91 -9.18 10.96
CA SER A 278 40.50 -9.18 10.55
C SER A 278 39.59 -8.85 11.72
N ILE A 279 38.71 -7.86 11.58
CA ILE A 279 37.68 -7.48 12.56
C ILE A 279 36.33 -7.54 11.87
N VAL A 280 35.56 -8.61 12.07
CA VAL A 280 34.36 -8.90 11.27
C VAL A 280 33.16 -9.16 12.15
N SER A 281 31.96 -8.82 11.69
CA SER A 281 30.72 -9.27 12.30
C SER A 281 30.56 -10.79 12.17
N ASP A 282 29.90 -11.41 13.13
CA ASP A 282 29.29 -12.73 12.93
C ASP A 282 27.88 -12.57 12.35
N VAL A 283 27.20 -13.67 12.02
CA VAL A 283 25.85 -13.67 11.43
C VAL A 283 24.88 -14.35 12.39
N ASN A 284 23.79 -13.64 12.69
CA ASN A 284 22.59 -14.19 13.33
C ASN A 284 21.58 -14.58 12.26
N THR A 285 20.94 -15.73 12.42
CA THR A 285 19.91 -16.22 11.50
C THR A 285 18.58 -16.40 12.22
N HIS A 286 17.49 -16.07 11.53
CA HIS A 286 16.14 -16.24 12.00
C HIS A 286 15.27 -16.78 10.86
N TYR A 287 14.76 -17.99 11.03
CA TYR A 287 13.78 -18.61 10.16
C TYR A 287 12.46 -18.79 10.91
N GLN A 288 11.34 -18.49 10.28
CA GLN A 288 10.02 -18.59 10.88
C GLN A 288 9.01 -19.10 9.85
N GLU A 289 8.13 -20.01 10.28
CA GLU A 289 6.93 -20.43 9.57
C GLU A 289 5.69 -20.24 10.46
N ASP A 290 4.68 -19.54 9.94
CA ASP A 290 3.37 -19.39 10.56
C ASP A 290 2.28 -19.97 9.68
N TYR A 291 1.43 -20.80 10.29
CA TYR A 291 0.25 -21.36 9.65
C TYR A 291 -0.96 -21.14 10.53
N SER A 292 -2.02 -20.53 9.99
CA SER A 292 -3.29 -20.38 10.70
C SER A 292 -4.45 -20.79 9.81
N LYS A 293 -5.25 -21.75 10.25
CA LYS A 293 -6.45 -22.21 9.58
C LYS A 293 -7.65 -22.12 10.51
N THR A 294 -8.55 -21.20 10.21
CA THR A 294 -9.81 -21.02 10.94
C THR A 294 -10.98 -21.54 10.12
N THR A 295 -11.65 -22.58 10.61
CA THR A 295 -12.90 -23.12 10.04
C THR A 295 -14.05 -22.79 10.97
N LYS A 296 -14.99 -21.99 10.49
CA LYS A 296 -16.21 -21.64 11.21
C LYS A 296 -17.40 -22.27 10.49
N SER A 297 -18.37 -22.78 11.23
CA SER A 297 -19.61 -23.34 10.71
C SER A 297 -20.80 -23.01 11.62
N GLY A 298 -22.01 -22.89 11.06
CA GLY A 298 -23.22 -22.54 11.81
C GLY A 298 -23.50 -21.03 11.78
N LEU A 299 -24.09 -20.48 12.84
CA LEU A 299 -24.45 -19.07 12.99
C LEU A 299 -23.25 -18.20 13.40
N MET A 300 -22.82 -17.28 12.55
CA MET A 300 -21.62 -16.45 12.70
C MET A 300 -22.00 -14.97 12.81
N GLY A 301 -21.29 -14.20 13.64
CA GLY A 301 -21.43 -12.73 13.63
C GLY A 301 -20.70 -12.11 12.45
N SER A 302 -21.32 -11.16 11.75
CA SER A 302 -20.76 -10.47 10.56
C SER A 302 -19.93 -9.22 10.88
N GLY A 303 -19.58 -8.98 12.16
CA GLY A 303 -18.87 -7.76 12.60
C GLY A 303 -19.81 -6.59 12.99
N GLY A 304 -21.11 -6.85 13.14
CA GLY A 304 -22.16 -5.90 13.54
C GLY A 304 -23.45 -6.64 13.95
N ILE A 305 -24.64 -6.02 13.78
CA ILE A 305 -25.97 -6.62 14.13
C ILE A 305 -26.39 -7.77 13.17
N GLY A 306 -25.59 -8.09 12.14
CA GLY A 306 -25.89 -9.14 11.17
C GLY A 306 -25.29 -10.52 11.48
N PHE A 307 -25.96 -11.60 11.05
CA PHE A 307 -25.49 -12.98 11.21
C PHE A 307 -25.38 -13.77 9.88
N THR A 308 -24.36 -14.61 9.75
CA THR A 308 -24.17 -15.55 8.62
C THR A 308 -24.40 -16.99 9.08
N ILE A 309 -25.28 -17.74 8.42
CA ILE A 309 -25.43 -19.19 8.63
C ILE A 309 -24.72 -19.90 7.49
N GLY A 310 -23.61 -20.58 7.78
CA GLY A 310 -22.82 -21.24 6.73
C GLY A 310 -21.53 -21.86 7.23
N SER A 311 -20.59 -22.04 6.31
CA SER A 311 -19.21 -22.44 6.58
C SER A 311 -18.24 -21.41 5.98
N LYS A 312 -17.21 -21.04 6.72
CA LYS A 312 -16.12 -20.17 6.28
C LYS A 312 -14.80 -20.81 6.69
N LYS A 313 -13.86 -20.88 5.76
CA LYS A 313 -12.50 -21.38 5.98
C LYS A 313 -11.52 -20.30 5.55
N GLU A 314 -10.66 -19.88 6.46
CA GLU A 314 -9.60 -18.91 6.25
C GLU A 314 -8.27 -19.59 6.56
N THR A 315 -7.33 -19.56 5.62
CA THR A 315 -5.98 -20.09 5.76
C THR A 315 -4.98 -18.96 5.51
N THR A 316 -4.04 -18.78 6.43
CA THR A 316 -2.87 -17.90 6.30
C THR A 316 -1.62 -18.77 6.42
N GLU A 317 -0.71 -18.65 5.48
CA GLU A 317 0.60 -19.32 5.44
C GLU A 317 1.65 -18.22 5.26
N GLN A 318 2.67 -18.20 6.11
CA GLN A 318 3.77 -17.25 6.01
C GLN A 318 5.07 -17.95 6.37
N ASP A 319 6.11 -17.71 5.58
CA ASP A 319 7.49 -18.05 5.93
C ASP A 319 8.41 -16.83 5.76
N ARG A 320 9.45 -16.78 6.58
CA ARG A 320 10.41 -15.68 6.62
C ARG A 320 11.80 -16.19 6.97
N THR A 321 12.79 -15.78 6.20
CA THR A 321 14.21 -15.94 6.50
C THR A 321 14.82 -14.56 6.66
N GLN A 322 15.63 -14.36 7.69
CA GLN A 322 16.32 -13.10 7.93
C GLN A 322 17.71 -13.35 8.51
N GLU A 323 18.70 -12.67 7.93
CA GLU A 323 20.04 -12.55 8.49
C GLU A 323 20.25 -11.18 9.13
N SER A 324 21.15 -11.10 10.12
CA SER A 324 21.60 -9.84 10.69
C SER A 324 23.04 -9.92 11.20
N ALA A 325 23.77 -8.82 11.09
CA ALA A 325 25.17 -8.74 11.53
C ALA A 325 25.28 -8.63 13.06
N ALA A 326 25.99 -9.58 13.68
CA ALA A 326 26.44 -9.50 15.06
C ALA A 326 27.82 -8.80 15.09
N SER A 327 27.81 -7.48 15.27
CA SER A 327 29.00 -6.62 15.12
C SER A 327 30.15 -6.96 16.10
N SER A 328 31.41 -6.84 15.64
CA SER A 328 32.59 -6.81 16.51
C SER A 328 32.91 -5.40 16.95
N GLN A 329 33.35 -5.23 18.20
CA GLN A 329 33.76 -3.92 18.75
C GLN A 329 35.19 -3.97 19.27
N VAL A 330 36.07 -3.16 18.70
CA VAL A 330 37.49 -3.12 19.07
C VAL A 330 37.91 -1.69 19.36
N GLY A 331 38.41 -1.38 20.55
CA GLY A 331 38.82 0.00 20.81
C GLY A 331 39.33 0.35 22.20
N SER A 332 39.54 1.65 22.40
CA SER A 332 40.03 2.28 23.62
C SER A 332 39.12 3.41 24.11
N LEU A 333 38.97 3.57 25.43
CA LEU A 333 38.13 4.61 26.02
C LEU A 333 38.89 5.94 26.26
N LYS A 334 40.15 5.87 26.67
CA LYS A 334 40.96 7.05 27.06
C LYS A 334 42.26 7.17 26.29
N GLY A 335 42.82 6.06 25.82
CA GLY A 335 44.06 6.01 25.06
C GLY A 335 43.84 5.82 23.56
N ASN A 336 44.86 5.26 22.91
CA ASN A 336 44.87 5.06 21.46
C ASN A 336 44.49 3.62 21.08
N THR A 337 43.98 3.47 19.87
CA THR A 337 43.73 2.17 19.23
C THR A 337 44.69 2.00 18.06
N THR A 338 45.71 1.15 18.23
CA THR A 338 46.72 0.88 17.20
C THR A 338 46.58 -0.51 16.60
N ILE A 339 46.47 -0.60 15.28
CA ILE A 339 46.34 -1.85 14.52
C ILE A 339 47.47 -1.91 13.49
N GLN A 340 48.27 -2.96 13.57
CA GLN A 340 49.38 -3.22 12.64
C GLN A 340 49.19 -4.60 12.01
N ALA A 341 48.93 -4.63 10.71
CA ALA A 341 48.87 -5.84 9.90
C ALA A 341 50.06 -5.86 8.92
N GLY A 342 50.99 -6.79 9.06
CA GLY A 342 52.15 -6.85 8.17
C GLY A 342 51.82 -7.19 6.70
N ASN A 343 50.58 -7.62 6.42
CA ASN A 343 50.05 -7.85 5.09
C ASN A 343 48.72 -7.11 4.83
N HIS A 344 47.58 -7.58 5.35
CA HIS A 344 46.27 -7.02 5.01
C HIS A 344 45.40 -6.78 6.24
N TYR A 345 44.72 -5.63 6.26
CA TYR A 345 43.72 -5.30 7.26
C TYR A 345 42.30 -5.40 6.67
N LYS A 346 41.41 -6.11 7.33
CA LYS A 346 40.01 -6.26 6.91
C LYS A 346 39.05 -5.92 8.05
N GLN A 347 38.08 -5.06 7.77
CA GLN A 347 36.98 -4.70 8.64
C GLN A 347 35.64 -4.94 7.90
N THR A 348 34.69 -5.64 8.53
CA THR A 348 33.37 -5.91 7.92
C THR A 348 32.24 -5.87 8.95
N GLY A 349 31.25 -4.99 8.78
CA GLY A 349 30.11 -4.83 9.70
C GLY A 349 30.50 -4.59 11.16
N SER A 350 31.65 -3.98 11.40
CA SER A 350 32.27 -3.87 12.72
C SER A 350 32.72 -2.46 13.04
N VAL A 351 33.02 -2.21 14.32
CA VAL A 351 33.32 -0.88 14.85
C VAL A 351 34.70 -0.87 15.50
N VAL A 352 35.56 0.06 15.06
CA VAL A 352 36.87 0.34 15.64
C VAL A 352 36.88 1.76 16.20
N THR A 353 37.22 1.92 17.48
CA THR A 353 37.05 3.21 18.16
C THR A 353 38.22 3.59 19.07
N ALA A 354 38.56 4.88 19.13
CA ALA A 354 39.32 5.49 20.23
C ALA A 354 38.54 6.71 20.75
N VAL A 355 37.85 6.56 21.87
CA VAL A 355 36.86 7.57 22.31
C VAL A 355 37.50 8.93 22.60
N ASN A 356 38.65 8.95 23.27
CA ASN A 356 39.39 10.18 23.62
C ASN A 356 40.85 10.18 23.10
N GLY A 357 41.17 9.30 22.15
CA GLY A 357 42.51 9.18 21.58
C GLY A 357 42.49 8.99 20.07
N ASP A 358 43.60 8.53 19.53
CA ASP A 358 43.81 8.33 18.10
C ASP A 358 43.54 6.86 17.69
N VAL A 359 43.08 6.68 16.44
CA VAL A 359 43.06 5.37 15.77
C VAL A 359 44.14 5.34 14.70
N ASP A 360 45.10 4.41 14.82
CA ASP A 360 46.19 4.22 13.86
C ASP A 360 46.12 2.83 13.24
N ILE A 361 45.92 2.76 11.93
CA ILE A 361 45.87 1.50 11.16
C ILE A 361 47.01 1.50 10.14
N LEU A 362 47.90 0.53 10.24
CA LEU A 362 49.00 0.32 9.31
C LEU A 362 48.91 -1.08 8.68
N ALA A 363 48.83 -1.13 7.35
CA ALA A 363 48.82 -2.38 6.59
C ALA A 363 49.54 -2.22 5.24
N LYS A 364 49.75 -3.33 4.50
CA LYS A 364 50.12 -3.22 3.08
C LYS A 364 48.91 -2.95 2.20
N SER A 365 47.72 -3.40 2.59
CA SER A 365 46.43 -3.02 2.01
C SER A 365 45.32 -3.11 3.07
N ALA A 366 44.24 -2.34 2.91
CA ALA A 366 43.18 -2.24 3.89
C ALA A 366 41.78 -2.19 3.24
N ASP A 367 40.84 -2.96 3.77
CA ASP A 367 39.43 -2.97 3.36
C ASP A 367 38.53 -2.73 4.58
N ILE A 368 37.65 -1.73 4.50
CA ILE A 368 36.66 -1.37 5.53
C ILE A 368 35.28 -1.34 4.86
N ILE A 369 34.49 -2.40 5.04
CA ILE A 369 33.32 -2.71 4.20
C ILE A 369 32.06 -2.91 5.06
N ALA A 370 30.90 -2.51 4.60
CA ALA A 370 29.62 -2.86 5.23
C ALA A 370 29.36 -4.38 5.25
N ALA A 371 28.63 -4.87 6.24
CA ALA A 371 28.12 -6.24 6.22
C ALA A 371 26.76 -6.29 5.50
N ARG A 372 26.60 -7.26 4.61
CA ARG A 372 25.32 -7.52 3.93
C ARG A 372 24.41 -8.38 4.83
N SER A 373 23.15 -8.00 4.93
CA SER A 373 22.10 -8.75 5.64
C SER A 373 20.93 -9.04 4.70
N ASP A 374 20.72 -10.30 4.35
CA ASP A 374 19.69 -10.75 3.42
C ASP A 374 18.37 -11.10 4.13
N TYR A 375 17.24 -10.98 3.41
CA TYR A 375 15.94 -11.45 3.87
C TYR A 375 15.05 -11.95 2.72
N GLU A 376 14.14 -12.86 3.07
CA GLU A 376 13.10 -13.38 2.17
C GLU A 376 11.82 -13.59 2.98
N SER A 377 10.67 -13.28 2.42
CA SER A 377 9.38 -13.63 3.00
C SER A 377 8.34 -14.01 1.94
N ASN A 378 7.68 -15.14 2.18
CA ASN A 378 6.54 -15.60 1.40
C ASN A 378 5.28 -15.52 2.26
N TYR A 379 4.21 -14.97 1.69
CA TYR A 379 2.91 -14.83 2.35
C TYR A 379 1.80 -15.30 1.44
N LYS A 380 0.88 -16.10 1.97
CA LYS A 380 -0.28 -16.62 1.25
C LYS A 380 -1.53 -16.61 2.13
N TYR A 381 -2.57 -15.97 1.63
CA TYR A 381 -3.89 -15.94 2.25
C TYR A 381 -4.92 -16.59 1.34
N THR A 382 -5.74 -17.51 1.88
CA THR A 382 -6.83 -18.18 1.17
C THR A 382 -8.12 -18.11 1.98
N MET A 383 -9.19 -17.58 1.40
CA MET A 383 -10.53 -17.58 1.98
C MET A 383 -11.50 -18.41 1.12
N GLU A 384 -12.23 -19.31 1.75
CA GLU A 384 -13.32 -20.10 1.16
C GLU A 384 -14.59 -19.92 2.01
N GLN A 385 -15.66 -19.35 1.46
CA GLN A 385 -16.91 -19.10 2.18
C GLN A 385 -18.09 -19.74 1.45
N LYS A 386 -19.04 -20.33 2.19
CA LYS A 386 -20.31 -20.88 1.71
C LYS A 386 -21.41 -20.61 2.74
N GLY A 387 -22.42 -19.79 2.48
CA GLY A 387 -23.48 -19.56 3.49
C GLY A 387 -24.42 -18.39 3.22
N VAL A 388 -25.51 -18.32 4.00
CA VAL A 388 -26.55 -17.27 4.01
C VAL A 388 -26.10 -16.16 4.96
N THR A 389 -25.79 -14.97 4.47
CA THR A 389 -25.31 -13.81 5.24
C THR A 389 -26.40 -12.76 5.36
N ILE A 390 -26.74 -12.33 6.56
CA ILE A 390 -27.55 -11.13 6.86
C ILE A 390 -26.58 -10.10 7.44
N ALA A 391 -26.15 -9.06 6.71
CA ALA A 391 -25.08 -8.16 7.16
C ALA A 391 -25.50 -6.69 7.15
N LEU A 392 -25.11 -5.97 8.21
CA LEU A 392 -25.14 -4.52 8.39
C LEU A 392 -23.70 -4.01 8.17
N THR A 393 -23.38 -3.44 7.00
CA THR A 393 -22.00 -3.24 6.52
C THR A 393 -21.18 -2.20 7.30
N GLY A 394 -19.99 -2.58 7.78
CA GLY A 394 -18.95 -1.69 8.33
C GLY A 394 -17.60 -2.44 8.41
N ALA A 395 -16.53 -1.87 7.83
CA ALA A 395 -15.25 -2.56 7.66
C ALA A 395 -14.28 -2.31 8.82
N VAL A 396 -13.71 -3.38 9.38
CA VAL A 396 -12.53 -3.34 10.26
C VAL A 396 -11.50 -4.28 9.66
N ALA A 397 -10.52 -3.74 8.93
CA ALA A 397 -9.35 -4.50 8.47
C ALA A 397 -8.23 -3.52 8.06
N ALA A 398 -7.46 -3.06 9.05
CA ALA A 398 -6.13 -2.47 8.86
C ALA A 398 -5.41 -2.46 10.22
N ALA A 399 -4.93 -3.62 10.66
CA ALA A 399 -3.97 -3.73 11.75
C ALA A 399 -3.23 -5.06 11.57
N ILE A 400 -2.02 -5.00 11.01
CA ILE A 400 -0.95 -6.02 11.08
C ILE A 400 0.34 -5.55 10.37
N GLN A 401 0.34 -4.48 9.56
CA GLN A 401 1.54 -4.03 8.82
C GLN A 401 2.39 -2.92 9.49
N ALA A 402 2.42 -2.80 10.82
CA ALA A 402 3.14 -1.70 11.49
C ALA A 402 3.98 -2.12 12.71
N VAL A 403 4.65 -3.29 12.67
CA VAL A 403 5.54 -3.70 13.77
C VAL A 403 7.00 -3.97 13.31
N ASP A 404 7.29 -3.98 12.01
CA ASP A 404 8.59 -4.49 11.54
C ASP A 404 9.71 -3.43 11.39
N SER A 405 9.40 -2.13 11.31
CA SER A 405 10.39 -1.09 10.95
C SER A 405 10.97 -0.28 12.11
N THR A 406 10.66 -0.59 13.38
CA THR A 406 11.16 0.19 14.55
C THR A 406 11.90 -0.65 15.60
N MET A 407 12.43 -1.81 15.20
CA MET A 407 13.23 -2.70 16.09
C MET A 407 14.67 -2.95 15.61
N LYS A 408 15.06 -2.43 14.43
CA LYS A 408 16.48 -2.37 14.05
C LYS A 408 17.13 -1.17 14.79
N SER A 409 18.31 -1.39 15.36
CA SER A 409 19.17 -0.43 16.10
C SER A 409 19.03 -0.29 17.62
N ALA A 410 17.98 -0.81 18.30
CA ALA A 410 17.83 -0.61 19.75
C ALA A 410 18.29 -1.78 20.66
N LYS A 411 18.70 -2.93 20.11
CA LYS A 411 19.13 -4.10 20.88
C LYS A 411 20.63 -4.35 20.81
N SER A 412 21.40 -3.55 21.55
CA SER A 412 22.78 -3.90 21.97
C SER A 412 23.38 -2.95 23.01
N VAL A 413 22.72 -1.84 23.36
CA VAL A 413 23.13 -1.01 24.50
C VAL A 413 22.65 -1.67 25.80
N GLY A 414 23.56 -2.31 26.54
CA GLY A 414 23.35 -2.73 27.93
C GLY A 414 23.25 -4.23 28.22
N SER A 415 23.63 -5.12 27.30
CA SER A 415 23.58 -6.58 27.52
C SER A 415 24.92 -7.24 27.87
N SER A 416 26.04 -6.52 27.87
CA SER A 416 27.32 -7.07 28.36
C SER A 416 27.43 -6.92 29.88
N LYS A 417 28.03 -7.90 30.55
CA LYS A 417 28.38 -7.81 31.97
C LYS A 417 29.58 -6.87 32.25
N ASN A 418 30.19 -6.29 31.21
CA ASN A 418 31.39 -5.47 31.33
C ASN A 418 31.13 -3.98 31.10
N ASP A 419 31.44 -3.16 32.11
CA ASP A 419 31.22 -1.71 32.10
C ASP A 419 31.99 -0.99 30.97
N ARG A 420 33.21 -1.42 30.64
CA ARG A 420 34.01 -0.81 29.56
C ARG A 420 33.43 -1.11 28.19
N VAL A 421 32.94 -2.32 27.98
CA VAL A 421 32.26 -2.72 26.73
C VAL A 421 30.97 -1.92 26.58
N ASN A 422 30.19 -1.77 27.65
CA ASN A 422 28.96 -0.96 27.64
C ASN A 422 29.26 0.53 27.41
N ALA A 423 30.31 1.07 28.03
CA ALA A 423 30.76 2.45 27.81
C ALA A 423 31.22 2.68 26.36
N MET A 424 31.95 1.73 25.78
CA MET A 424 32.36 1.76 24.37
C MET A 424 31.14 1.75 23.44
N ALA A 425 30.17 0.87 23.68
CA ALA A 425 28.94 0.81 22.89
C ALA A 425 28.15 2.13 22.96
N ALA A 426 28.04 2.74 24.14
CA ALA A 426 27.41 4.05 24.30
C ALA A 426 28.17 5.17 23.57
N ALA A 427 29.51 5.13 23.57
CA ALA A 427 30.33 6.08 22.83
C ALA A 427 30.14 5.93 21.31
N ASN A 428 30.06 4.70 20.80
CA ASN A 428 29.78 4.42 19.38
C ASN A 428 28.44 5.01 18.95
N VAL A 429 27.37 4.82 19.75
CA VAL A 429 26.07 5.47 19.52
C VAL A 429 26.18 7.00 19.56
N GLY A 430 27.04 7.54 20.43
CA GLY A 430 27.34 8.98 20.47
C GLY A 430 27.95 9.50 19.16
N PHE A 431 28.92 8.80 18.59
CA PHE A 431 29.51 9.15 17.28
C PHE A 431 28.48 9.05 16.14
N GLU A 432 27.62 8.04 16.15
CA GLU A 432 26.51 7.92 15.19
C GLU A 432 25.53 9.10 15.31
N ALA A 433 25.15 9.49 16.54
CA ALA A 433 24.24 10.60 16.78
C ALA A 433 24.82 11.96 16.36
N LEU A 434 26.12 12.20 16.59
CA LEU A 434 26.82 13.39 16.12
C LEU A 434 26.74 13.51 14.59
N ARG A 435 26.94 12.40 13.88
CA ARG A 435 26.86 12.36 12.42
C ARG A 435 25.43 12.46 11.89
N ALA A 436 24.45 11.92 12.61
CA ALA A 436 23.04 12.07 12.28
C ALA A 436 22.57 13.53 12.47
N ALA A 437 23.10 14.24 13.47
CA ALA A 437 22.80 15.67 13.69
C ALA A 437 23.34 16.55 12.54
N GLU A 438 24.48 16.19 11.95
CA GLU A 438 24.99 16.81 10.71
C GLU A 438 24.04 16.60 9.51
N GLN A 439 23.14 15.62 9.55
CA GLN A 439 22.27 15.21 8.42
C GLN A 439 20.78 15.59 8.57
N LEU A 440 20.28 15.99 9.77
CA LEU A 440 18.84 15.92 10.09
C LEU A 440 18.18 17.22 10.62
N GLN A 441 18.46 18.40 10.07
CA GLN A 441 17.77 19.64 10.49
C GLN A 441 16.23 19.69 10.26
N GLY A 442 15.54 18.64 9.76
CA GLY A 442 14.15 18.76 9.24
C GLY A 442 13.04 17.79 9.70
N VAL A 443 13.28 16.76 10.52
CA VAL A 443 12.34 15.60 10.60
C VAL A 443 11.29 15.67 11.75
N ALA A 444 11.37 16.64 12.66
CA ALA A 444 10.53 16.65 13.88
C ALA A 444 9.04 17.04 13.69
N GLN A 445 8.57 17.39 12.48
CA GLN A 445 7.26 18.03 12.28
C GLN A 445 6.14 17.17 11.68
N ALA A 446 6.40 15.91 11.30
CA ALA A 446 5.44 15.13 10.51
C ALA A 446 4.50 14.19 11.30
N VAL A 447 4.63 14.05 12.62
CA VAL A 447 3.95 13.00 13.41
C VAL A 447 2.73 13.50 14.22
N SER A 448 2.31 14.77 14.08
CA SER A 448 1.27 15.36 14.96
C SER A 448 -0.18 15.30 14.46
N ASN A 449 -0.48 14.86 13.22
CA ASN A 449 -1.81 15.06 12.63
C ASN A 449 -2.55 13.75 12.32
N GLY A 450 -2.99 13.05 13.36
CA GLY A 450 -3.92 11.92 13.25
C GLY A 450 -5.38 12.36 13.21
N SER A 451 -6.18 11.87 12.26
CA SER A 451 -7.65 11.87 12.28
C SER A 451 -8.26 10.98 11.19
N ALA A 452 -9.14 10.04 11.56
CA ALA A 452 -10.50 9.85 11.01
C ALA A 452 -11.06 8.44 11.26
N THR A 453 -12.33 8.32 11.69
CA THR A 453 -13.47 7.84 10.86
C THR A 453 -14.73 7.50 11.69
N GLY A 454 -15.90 7.81 11.13
CA GLY A 454 -17.21 7.31 11.56
C GLY A 454 -18.20 7.36 10.40
N GLY A 455 -19.07 6.35 10.24
CA GLY A 455 -20.18 6.39 9.27
C GLY A 455 -20.89 5.06 8.94
N ALA A 456 -22.11 4.92 9.50
CA ALA A 456 -23.39 4.32 9.05
C ALA A 456 -23.51 2.92 8.37
N VAL A 457 -24.64 2.26 8.62
CA VAL A 457 -24.88 0.82 8.54
C VAL A 457 -26.13 0.48 7.68
N GLY A 458 -26.10 -0.53 6.77
CA GLY A 458 -27.28 -1.05 6.03
C GLY A 458 -27.36 -2.60 5.89
N VAL A 459 -28.56 -3.22 6.04
CA VAL A 459 -28.82 -4.70 6.12
C VAL A 459 -29.01 -5.36 4.73
N SER A 460 -28.36 -6.49 4.42
CA SER A 460 -28.64 -7.34 3.23
C SER A 460 -28.59 -8.86 3.52
N ILE A 461 -29.48 -9.69 2.93
CA ILE A 461 -29.53 -11.17 3.04
C ILE A 461 -29.02 -11.84 1.74
N THR A 462 -27.94 -12.64 1.78
CA THR A 462 -27.33 -13.24 0.56
C THR A 462 -26.73 -14.62 0.82
N TYR A 463 -27.04 -15.64 0.00
CA TYR A 463 -26.36 -16.95 0.02
C TYR A 463 -25.30 -17.02 -1.09
N GLY A 464 -24.08 -17.48 -0.82
CA GLY A 464 -23.06 -17.57 -1.88
C GLY A 464 -21.84 -18.41 -1.53
N GLN A 465 -21.15 -18.91 -2.57
CA GLN A 465 -19.84 -19.54 -2.46
C GLN A 465 -18.77 -18.61 -3.05
N GLN A 466 -17.70 -18.34 -2.30
CA GLN A 466 -16.61 -17.47 -2.73
C GLN A 466 -15.26 -18.08 -2.36
N LYS A 467 -14.30 -18.02 -3.29
CA LYS A 467 -12.89 -18.31 -3.07
C LYS A 467 -12.04 -17.07 -3.38
N THR A 468 -11.11 -16.73 -2.51
CA THR A 468 -10.14 -15.64 -2.69
C THR A 468 -8.76 -16.14 -2.28
N GLU A 469 -7.75 -15.87 -3.11
CA GLU A 469 -6.36 -16.27 -2.91
C GLU A 469 -5.45 -15.07 -3.20
N GLN A 470 -4.58 -14.76 -2.24
CA GLN A 470 -3.59 -13.69 -2.31
C GLN A 470 -2.22 -14.28 -1.97
N THR A 471 -1.24 -14.04 -2.82
CA THR A 471 0.17 -14.42 -2.59
C THR A 471 1.05 -13.19 -2.69
N GLN A 472 1.98 -13.03 -1.76
CA GLN A 472 3.04 -12.03 -1.79
C GLN A 472 4.39 -12.70 -1.54
N HIS A 473 5.40 -12.28 -2.28
CA HIS A 473 6.78 -12.70 -2.13
C HIS A 473 7.64 -11.44 -2.11
N SER A 474 8.55 -11.36 -1.15
CA SER A 474 9.51 -10.26 -1.05
C SER A 474 10.89 -10.80 -0.68
N GLU A 475 11.92 -10.27 -1.32
CA GLU A 475 13.33 -10.59 -1.05
C GLU A 475 14.17 -9.33 -1.18
N GLY A 476 15.33 -9.30 -0.53
CA GLY A 476 16.27 -8.19 -0.66
C GLY A 476 17.43 -8.26 0.32
N ASN A 477 18.26 -7.21 0.32
CA ASN A 477 19.37 -7.07 1.25
C ASN A 477 19.46 -5.66 1.84
N THR A 478 20.11 -5.57 2.99
CA THR A 478 20.48 -4.32 3.65
C THR A 478 21.99 -4.30 3.92
N ALA A 479 22.60 -3.10 3.98
CA ALA A 479 24.02 -2.92 4.24
C ALA A 479 24.27 -2.28 5.62
N GLU A 480 24.81 -3.07 6.54
CA GLU A 480 25.15 -2.70 7.91
C GLU A 480 26.56 -2.08 7.95
N LYS A 481 26.66 -0.78 8.25
CA LYS A 481 27.90 -0.02 8.09
C LYS A 481 29.06 -0.51 8.97
N SER A 482 30.28 -0.48 8.42
CA SER A 482 31.51 -0.48 9.24
C SER A 482 31.86 0.92 9.72
N GLN A 483 32.51 1.03 10.87
CA GLN A 483 32.88 2.32 11.47
C GLN A 483 34.30 2.35 12.01
N VAL A 484 35.00 3.46 11.78
CA VAL A 484 36.29 3.80 12.41
C VAL A 484 36.18 5.20 13.01
N ASN A 485 36.13 5.30 14.34
CA ASN A 485 35.84 6.54 15.05
C ASN A 485 36.97 6.94 16.01
N ALA A 486 37.38 8.21 15.99
CA ALA A 486 38.34 8.75 16.97
C ALA A 486 37.87 10.10 17.53
N GLY A 487 37.97 10.28 18.85
CA GLY A 487 37.92 11.61 19.46
C GLY A 487 39.15 12.46 19.11
N GLY A 488 40.28 11.79 18.83
CA GLY A 488 41.47 12.38 18.23
C GLY A 488 41.48 12.20 16.71
N ASN A 489 42.62 11.76 16.18
CA ASN A 489 42.85 11.53 14.76
C ASN A 489 42.51 10.10 14.36
N VAL A 490 42.06 9.91 13.12
CA VAL A 490 42.11 8.61 12.43
C VAL A 490 43.22 8.66 11.39
N THR A 491 44.16 7.72 11.44
CA THR A 491 45.24 7.57 10.47
C THR A 491 45.21 6.16 9.89
N ILE A 492 45.04 6.04 8.58
CA ILE A 492 45.03 4.75 7.87
C ILE A 492 46.10 4.79 6.77
N THR A 493 47.10 3.93 6.89
CA THR A 493 48.23 3.85 5.95
C THR A 493 48.33 2.45 5.32
N ALA A 494 48.13 2.38 4.01
CA ALA A 494 48.38 1.22 3.16
C ALA A 494 49.70 1.39 2.40
N GLN A 495 50.78 0.73 2.84
CA GLN A 495 52.11 0.87 2.25
C GLN A 495 52.94 -0.42 2.27
N GLY A 496 53.86 -0.57 1.31
CA GLY A 496 54.81 -1.68 1.24
C GLY A 496 54.54 -2.70 0.13
N LYS A 497 53.59 -2.45 -0.76
CA LYS A 497 53.37 -3.21 -2.02
C LYS A 497 53.37 -2.30 -3.27
N GLY A 498 53.77 -1.03 -3.17
CA GLY A 498 53.73 -0.10 -4.31
C GLY A 498 52.28 0.10 -4.79
N GLU A 499 52.04 0.02 -6.10
CA GLU A 499 50.72 0.25 -6.69
C GLU A 499 49.62 -0.73 -6.18
N GLN A 500 50.00 -1.89 -5.61
CA GLN A 500 49.04 -2.84 -5.04
C GLN A 500 48.60 -2.49 -3.61
N SER A 501 49.21 -1.48 -2.98
CA SER A 501 48.83 -1.02 -1.65
C SER A 501 47.60 -0.13 -1.71
N HIS A 502 46.43 -0.75 -1.67
CA HIS A 502 45.14 -0.05 -1.74
C HIS A 502 44.47 0.12 -0.37
N LEU A 503 43.60 1.13 -0.29
CA LEU A 503 42.64 1.34 0.79
C LEU A 503 41.24 1.39 0.19
N THR A 504 40.34 0.51 0.63
CA THR A 504 38.92 0.50 0.25
C THR A 504 38.05 0.80 1.47
N ILE A 505 37.15 1.76 1.34
CA ILE A 505 36.11 2.12 2.30
C ILE A 505 34.78 2.00 1.57
N GLU A 506 33.94 1.01 1.90
CA GLU A 506 32.71 0.70 1.17
C GLU A 506 31.52 0.58 2.12
N GLY A 507 30.48 1.40 1.92
CA GLY A 507 29.34 1.49 2.86
C GLY A 507 29.76 1.76 4.30
N ALA A 508 30.87 2.47 4.52
CA ALA A 508 31.52 2.59 5.81
C ALA A 508 31.81 4.04 6.18
N ASP A 509 31.98 4.27 7.47
CA ASP A 509 32.18 5.59 8.03
C ASP A 509 33.52 5.68 8.77
N VAL A 510 34.32 6.69 8.44
CA VAL A 510 35.68 6.85 8.96
C VAL A 510 35.89 8.30 9.39
N SER A 511 35.99 8.58 10.69
CA SER A 511 35.99 9.94 11.20
C SER A 511 36.84 10.13 12.45
N GLY A 512 37.80 11.08 12.39
CA GLY A 512 38.52 11.60 13.55
C GLY A 512 38.12 13.05 13.83
N GLN A 513 37.76 13.35 15.08
CA GLN A 513 37.33 14.69 15.48
C GLN A 513 38.49 15.71 15.54
N ALA A 514 39.75 15.26 15.60
CA ALA A 514 40.93 16.12 15.43
C ALA A 514 41.48 16.10 13.99
N GLY A 515 41.22 15.03 13.23
CA GLY A 515 41.56 14.92 11.81
C GLY A 515 41.46 13.49 11.27
N THR A 516 41.33 13.35 9.96
CA THR A 516 41.31 12.07 9.26
C THR A 516 42.39 12.05 8.17
N HIS A 517 43.31 11.10 8.23
CA HIS A 517 44.45 10.96 7.30
C HIS A 517 44.43 9.60 6.64
N LEU A 518 44.18 9.57 5.34
CA LEU A 518 44.16 8.35 4.52
C LEU A 518 45.36 8.36 3.58
N LYS A 519 46.14 7.28 3.58
CA LYS A 519 47.33 7.15 2.73
C LYS A 519 47.41 5.78 2.10
N ALA A 520 47.64 5.73 0.79
CA ALA A 520 47.87 4.50 0.03
C ALA A 520 48.96 4.71 -1.02
N GLU A 521 49.93 3.80 -1.16
CA GLU A 521 50.89 3.83 -2.29
C GLU A 521 50.22 3.46 -3.63
N GLY A 522 49.09 2.75 -3.57
CA GLY A 522 48.19 2.44 -4.68
C GLY A 522 46.94 3.30 -4.65
N ASN A 523 45.77 2.68 -4.81
CA ASN A 523 44.47 3.36 -4.89
C ASN A 523 43.84 3.66 -3.51
N VAL A 524 43.07 4.74 -3.43
CA VAL A 524 42.10 5.00 -2.35
C VAL A 524 40.70 4.96 -2.93
N ASN A 525 39.87 4.01 -2.50
CA ASN A 525 38.50 3.82 -2.97
C ASN A 525 37.51 4.12 -1.83
N ILE A 526 36.57 5.03 -2.06
CA ILE A 526 35.50 5.41 -1.13
C ILE A 526 34.18 5.18 -1.87
N LEU A 527 33.53 4.06 -1.58
CA LEU A 527 32.46 3.47 -2.39
C LEU A 527 31.16 3.34 -1.59
N ALA A 528 30.02 3.43 -2.26
CA ALA A 528 28.74 3.10 -1.66
C ALA A 528 28.48 1.59 -1.75
N ALA A 529 27.79 1.04 -0.76
CA ALA A 529 27.34 -0.35 -0.76
C ALA A 529 25.92 -0.47 -1.36
N ASP A 530 25.66 -1.55 -2.08
CA ASP A 530 24.38 -1.87 -2.73
C ASP A 530 23.32 -2.39 -1.75
N GLU A 531 22.09 -1.89 -1.87
CA GLU A 531 20.87 -2.44 -1.27
C GLU A 531 19.80 -2.64 -2.34
N ASN A 532 19.13 -3.79 -2.30
CA ASN A 532 18.06 -4.13 -3.24
C ASN A 532 16.82 -4.66 -2.52
N HIS A 533 15.68 -4.53 -3.20
CA HIS A 533 14.40 -5.04 -2.75
C HIS A 533 13.52 -5.41 -3.93
N LEU A 534 12.95 -6.61 -3.86
CA LEU A 534 11.99 -7.15 -4.81
C LEU A 534 10.68 -7.42 -4.08
N GLU A 535 9.55 -7.04 -4.71
CA GLU A 535 8.21 -7.41 -4.25
C GLU A 535 7.39 -7.94 -5.43
N ARG A 536 6.76 -9.09 -5.25
CA ARG A 536 5.85 -9.71 -6.23
C ARG A 536 4.56 -10.11 -5.53
N SER A 537 3.43 -9.64 -6.05
CA SER A 537 2.10 -9.92 -5.51
C SER A 537 1.15 -10.43 -6.59
N LYS A 538 0.30 -11.40 -6.26
CA LYS A 538 -0.76 -11.93 -7.13
C LYS A 538 -2.03 -12.15 -6.34
N ASN A 539 -3.16 -11.70 -6.88
CA ASN A 539 -4.48 -11.87 -6.28
C ASN A 539 -5.43 -12.52 -7.28
N LYS A 540 -6.24 -13.48 -6.81
CA LYS A 540 -7.29 -14.15 -7.58
C LYS A 540 -8.54 -14.30 -6.73
N SER A 541 -9.71 -14.00 -7.28
CA SER A 541 -10.99 -14.28 -6.64
C SER A 541 -12.00 -14.84 -7.64
N SER A 542 -12.85 -15.75 -7.16
CA SER A 542 -13.94 -16.36 -7.92
C SER A 542 -15.12 -16.67 -7.00
N GLY A 543 -16.33 -16.34 -7.39
CA GLY A 543 -17.52 -16.63 -6.57
C GLY A 543 -18.80 -16.72 -7.38
N PHE A 544 -19.79 -17.40 -6.80
CA PHE A 544 -21.18 -17.36 -7.26
C PHE A 544 -22.09 -17.15 -6.06
N ASN A 545 -23.09 -16.29 -6.18
CA ASN A 545 -24.09 -16.01 -5.15
C ASN A 545 -25.51 -16.19 -5.69
N VAL A 546 -26.43 -16.54 -4.81
CA VAL A 546 -27.87 -16.62 -5.03
C VAL A 546 -28.55 -16.05 -3.78
N GLY A 547 -29.20 -14.90 -3.82
CA GLY A 547 -29.75 -14.22 -2.63
C GLY A 547 -31.15 -13.65 -2.84
N VAL A 548 -31.90 -13.40 -1.77
CA VAL A 548 -33.20 -12.71 -1.82
C VAL A 548 -32.99 -11.28 -1.28
N ALA A 549 -33.13 -10.27 -2.13
CA ALA A 549 -32.98 -8.87 -1.71
C ALA A 549 -34.33 -8.30 -1.29
N ILE A 550 -34.38 -7.64 -0.12
CA ILE A 550 -35.51 -6.84 0.37
C ILE A 550 -34.98 -5.46 0.69
N GLN A 551 -35.40 -4.46 -0.09
CA GLN A 551 -34.93 -3.07 0.03
C GLN A 551 -36.08 -2.20 0.55
N PHE A 552 -35.83 -1.42 1.61
CA PHE A 552 -36.85 -0.57 2.24
C PHE A 552 -36.65 0.90 1.86
N GLY A 553 -37.45 1.36 0.89
CA GLY A 553 -37.65 2.76 0.51
C GLY A 553 -38.76 2.85 -0.55
N ASN A 554 -39.75 3.75 -0.37
CA ASN A 554 -40.95 3.96 -1.21
C ASN A 554 -41.53 2.74 -2.00
N GLY A 555 -41.53 1.55 -1.37
CA GLY A 555 -42.04 0.28 -1.88
C GLY A 555 -41.22 -0.90 -1.34
N ILE A 556 -41.86 -2.06 -1.07
CA ILE A 556 -41.15 -3.31 -0.71
C ILE A 556 -40.86 -4.06 -2.00
N ALA A 557 -39.59 -4.12 -2.42
CA ALA A 557 -39.15 -4.93 -3.54
C ALA A 557 -38.55 -6.25 -3.05
N THR A 558 -39.08 -7.39 -3.52
CA THR A 558 -38.65 -8.75 -3.17
C THR A 558 -38.22 -9.48 -4.46
N GLY A 559 -36.98 -9.95 -4.57
CA GLY A 559 -36.49 -10.64 -5.78
C GLY A 559 -35.37 -11.65 -5.53
N VAL A 560 -35.27 -12.68 -6.37
CA VAL A 560 -34.21 -13.72 -6.34
C VAL A 560 -33.05 -13.26 -7.22
N THR A 561 -31.93 -12.91 -6.62
CA THR A 561 -30.67 -12.56 -7.27
C THR A 561 -29.80 -13.82 -7.48
N ALA A 562 -29.10 -13.92 -8.60
CA ALA A 562 -28.08 -14.91 -8.89
C ALA A 562 -26.92 -14.23 -9.61
N GLY A 563 -25.69 -14.29 -9.09
CA GLY A 563 -24.54 -13.61 -9.69
C GLY A 563 -23.25 -14.41 -9.62
N GLY A 564 -22.34 -14.14 -10.54
CA GLY A 564 -21.00 -14.72 -10.60
C GLY A 564 -19.95 -13.63 -10.75
N ASN A 565 -18.79 -13.79 -10.11
CA ASN A 565 -17.67 -12.85 -10.20
C ASN A 565 -16.33 -13.57 -10.33
N VAL A 566 -15.43 -13.01 -11.15
CA VAL A 566 -14.03 -13.43 -11.29
C VAL A 566 -13.15 -12.18 -11.29
N ALA A 567 -12.12 -12.15 -10.46
CA ALA A 567 -11.09 -11.10 -10.49
C ALA A 567 -9.68 -11.70 -10.44
N LYS A 568 -8.75 -11.05 -11.12
CA LYS A 568 -7.32 -11.38 -11.12
C LYS A 568 -6.48 -10.10 -11.13
N GLY A 569 -5.35 -10.11 -10.46
CA GLY A 569 -4.40 -9.02 -10.50
C GLY A 569 -2.99 -9.43 -10.09
N TYR A 570 -2.02 -8.61 -10.45
CA TYR A 570 -0.63 -8.74 -10.00
C TYR A 570 -0.01 -7.36 -9.77
N GLY A 571 1.04 -7.30 -8.96
CA GLY A 571 1.87 -6.13 -8.73
C GLY A 571 3.33 -6.56 -8.56
N ASN A 572 4.22 -5.90 -9.28
CA ASN A 572 5.65 -6.19 -9.35
C ASN A 572 6.41 -4.92 -9.00
N GLY A 573 7.05 -4.88 -7.82
CA GLY A 573 7.96 -3.81 -7.38
C GLY A 573 9.41 -4.29 -7.40
N GLU A 574 10.33 -3.40 -7.72
CA GLU A 574 11.78 -3.60 -7.63
C GLU A 574 12.43 -2.26 -7.31
N SER A 575 13.42 -2.24 -6.41
CA SER A 575 14.18 -1.04 -6.08
C SER A 575 15.63 -1.36 -5.76
N GLN A 576 16.51 -0.44 -6.10
CA GLN A 576 17.92 -0.43 -5.75
C GLN A 576 18.27 0.89 -5.07
N ALA A 577 18.98 0.84 -3.97
CA ALA A 577 19.46 1.98 -3.21
C ALA A 577 20.95 1.81 -2.89
N TRP A 578 21.59 2.92 -2.51
CA TRP A 578 23.02 2.94 -2.20
C TRP A 578 23.29 3.49 -0.80
N VAL A 579 24.02 2.73 0.00
CA VAL A 579 24.50 3.14 1.32
C VAL A 579 25.87 3.79 1.17
N ALA A 580 25.89 5.11 1.21
CA ALA A 580 27.10 5.92 1.04
C ALA A 580 28.13 5.72 2.16
N SER A 581 29.41 5.69 1.78
CA SER A 581 30.51 5.89 2.72
C SER A 581 30.66 7.37 3.09
N GLN A 582 31.04 7.64 4.34
CA GLN A 582 31.30 8.99 4.84
C GLN A 582 32.68 9.05 5.50
N VAL A 583 33.58 9.84 4.92
CA VAL A 583 34.97 9.96 5.37
C VAL A 583 35.24 11.38 5.85
N GLY A 584 35.76 11.52 7.08
CA GLY A 584 36.09 12.79 7.70
C GLY A 584 35.00 13.37 8.60
N SER A 585 35.21 14.59 9.08
CA SER A 585 34.24 15.36 9.88
C SER A 585 34.27 16.81 9.46
N GLU A 586 33.12 17.48 9.45
CA GLU A 586 33.02 18.91 9.12
C GLU A 586 33.78 19.81 10.11
N ASN A 587 34.16 19.27 11.27
CA ASN A 587 34.88 19.98 12.33
C ASN A 587 36.40 19.85 12.26
N SER A 588 36.94 18.93 11.45
CA SER A 588 38.37 18.58 11.44
C SER A 588 38.96 18.51 10.03
N LYS A 589 40.30 18.45 9.93
CA LYS A 589 40.97 18.35 8.63
C LYS A 589 40.92 16.90 8.11
N THR A 590 40.63 16.74 6.82
CA THR A 590 40.68 15.45 6.12
C THR A 590 41.74 15.47 5.02
N THR A 591 42.65 14.51 5.01
CA THR A 591 43.72 14.38 4.01
C THR A 591 43.67 13.01 3.34
N ILE A 592 43.76 12.99 2.01
CA ILE A 592 43.85 11.79 1.19
C ILE A 592 45.13 11.85 0.33
N GLU A 593 46.05 10.93 0.57
CA GLU A 593 47.27 10.74 -0.22
C GLU A 593 47.20 9.38 -0.94
N SER A 594 46.94 9.42 -2.25
CA SER A 594 46.95 8.24 -3.12
C SER A 594 48.17 8.29 -4.05
N GLY A 595 48.88 7.17 -4.17
CA GLY A 595 49.95 7.01 -5.15
C GLY A 595 49.42 6.82 -6.57
N LYS A 596 48.18 6.32 -6.69
CA LYS A 596 47.44 6.07 -7.94
C LYS A 596 46.10 6.81 -7.91
N ASP A 597 44.98 6.11 -8.06
CA ASP A 597 43.67 6.72 -8.23
C ASP A 597 43.00 6.98 -6.88
N THR A 598 42.19 8.04 -6.81
CA THR A 598 41.22 8.26 -5.74
C THR A 598 39.82 8.19 -6.34
N ASN A 599 39.01 7.24 -5.88
CA ASN A 599 37.63 7.04 -6.35
C ASN A 599 36.66 7.39 -5.22
N VAL A 600 35.72 8.29 -5.47
CA VAL A 600 34.64 8.67 -4.56
C VAL A 600 33.31 8.41 -5.26
N ILE A 601 32.77 7.21 -5.08
CA ILE A 601 31.60 6.72 -5.84
C ILE A 601 30.42 6.52 -4.89
N GLY A 602 29.32 7.23 -5.13
CA GLY A 602 28.12 7.28 -4.29
C GLY A 602 28.38 7.75 -2.85
N SER A 603 29.54 8.39 -2.59
CA SER A 603 30.07 8.59 -1.24
C SER A 603 30.62 10.00 -1.02
N GLN A 604 30.84 10.37 0.24
CA GLN A 604 31.20 11.74 0.61
C GLN A 604 32.49 11.80 1.43
N VAL A 605 33.36 12.73 1.06
CA VAL A 605 34.51 13.16 1.86
C VAL A 605 34.18 14.52 2.46
N LYS A 606 34.30 14.65 3.78
CA LYS A 606 33.97 15.86 4.54
C LYS A 606 35.18 16.35 5.33
N GLY A 607 35.27 17.65 5.54
CA GLY A 607 36.36 18.23 6.33
C GLY A 607 36.13 19.70 6.59
N LYS A 608 36.56 20.24 7.74
CA LYS A 608 36.75 21.69 7.88
C LYS A 608 37.72 22.22 6.82
N ARG A 609 38.76 21.43 6.55
CA ARG A 609 39.67 21.52 5.41
C ARG A 609 39.78 20.15 4.75
N VAL A 610 39.80 20.09 3.42
CA VAL A 610 40.07 18.83 2.70
C VAL A 610 41.30 18.97 1.81
N GLU A 611 42.23 18.04 1.91
CA GLU A 611 43.42 17.98 1.06
C GLU A 611 43.48 16.64 0.32
N VAL A 612 43.64 16.67 -1.00
CA VAL A 612 43.71 15.45 -1.83
C VAL A 612 44.91 15.53 -2.77
N SER A 613 45.74 14.49 -2.75
CA SER A 613 46.84 14.29 -3.69
C SER A 613 46.73 12.90 -4.32
N ALA A 614 46.59 12.82 -5.65
CA ALA A 614 46.44 11.56 -6.38
C ALA A 614 46.98 11.62 -7.83
N GLU A 615 47.13 10.48 -8.49
CA GLU A 615 47.37 10.39 -9.94
C GLU A 615 46.09 10.80 -10.70
N ASN A 616 44.97 10.14 -10.40
CA ASN A 616 43.65 10.46 -10.93
C ASN A 616 42.62 10.63 -9.81
N LEU A 617 41.55 11.39 -10.08
CA LEU A 617 40.41 11.57 -9.18
C LEU A 617 39.12 11.30 -9.96
N ASN A 618 38.32 10.35 -9.50
CA ASN A 618 36.98 10.08 -10.02
C ASN A 618 35.95 10.34 -8.91
N ILE A 619 34.97 11.21 -9.18
CA ILE A 619 33.83 11.46 -8.29
C ILE A 619 32.55 11.17 -9.06
N GLU A 620 31.82 10.14 -8.63
CA GLU A 620 30.63 9.65 -9.33
C GLU A 620 29.45 9.51 -8.37
N SER A 621 28.36 10.22 -8.62
CA SER A 621 27.10 10.05 -7.91
C SER A 621 26.33 8.84 -8.46
N LEU A 622 25.70 8.06 -7.58
CA LEU A 622 24.87 6.91 -7.97
C LEU A 622 23.39 7.24 -7.81
N GLN A 623 22.57 6.74 -8.73
CA GLN A 623 21.11 6.89 -8.66
C GLN A 623 20.50 5.72 -7.90
N ASP A 624 19.61 6.05 -6.97
CA ASP A 624 18.64 5.09 -6.45
C ASP A 624 17.56 4.87 -7.51
N THR A 625 17.16 3.62 -7.73
CA THR A 625 16.13 3.27 -8.70
C THR A 625 14.93 2.59 -8.03
N ALA A 626 13.73 2.84 -8.56
CA ALA A 626 12.54 2.09 -8.16
C ALA A 626 11.60 1.94 -9.36
N ARG A 627 11.04 0.74 -9.54
CA ARG A 627 10.11 0.42 -10.61
C ARG A 627 8.93 -0.35 -10.08
N TYR A 628 7.74 0.00 -10.53
CA TYR A 628 6.52 -0.72 -10.22
C TYR A 628 5.67 -0.95 -11.47
N GLU A 629 5.17 -2.18 -11.66
CA GLU A 629 4.17 -2.53 -12.65
C GLU A 629 3.04 -3.34 -12.02
N GLY A 630 1.80 -2.85 -12.14
CA GLY A 630 0.63 -3.51 -11.57
C GLY A 630 -0.57 -3.48 -12.51
N LYS A 631 -1.38 -4.55 -12.45
CA LYS A 631 -2.60 -4.69 -13.24
C LYS A 631 -3.68 -5.43 -12.46
N GLN A 632 -4.91 -4.91 -12.47
CA GLN A 632 -6.08 -5.58 -11.90
C GLN A 632 -7.21 -5.66 -12.93
N GLU A 633 -7.89 -6.79 -13.01
CA GLU A 633 -9.06 -7.05 -13.86
C GLU A 633 -10.15 -7.74 -13.03
N SER A 634 -11.37 -7.23 -13.07
CA SER A 634 -12.53 -7.88 -12.46
C SER A 634 -13.75 -7.88 -13.38
N VAL A 635 -14.50 -8.98 -13.34
CA VAL A 635 -15.73 -9.22 -14.10
C VAL A 635 -16.77 -9.74 -13.11
N SER A 636 -17.94 -9.12 -13.05
CA SER A 636 -19.08 -9.64 -12.29
C SER A 636 -20.37 -9.49 -13.06
N GLY A 637 -21.28 -10.46 -12.92
CA GLY A 637 -22.63 -10.42 -13.49
C GLY A 637 -23.64 -10.87 -12.45
N GLN A 638 -24.79 -10.21 -12.37
CA GLN A 638 -25.87 -10.52 -11.45
C GLN A 638 -27.23 -10.41 -12.18
N VAL A 639 -28.05 -11.45 -12.04
CA VAL A 639 -29.37 -11.58 -12.65
C VAL A 639 -30.40 -11.70 -11.53
N THR A 640 -31.38 -10.81 -11.49
CA THR A 640 -32.47 -10.80 -10.52
C THR A 640 -33.78 -11.19 -11.20
N VAL A 641 -34.43 -12.26 -10.73
CA VAL A 641 -35.68 -12.81 -11.28
C VAL A 641 -36.81 -12.61 -10.26
N GLY A 642 -37.85 -11.84 -10.64
CA GLY A 642 -39.00 -11.42 -9.82
C GLY A 642 -39.89 -10.39 -10.52
N TYR A 643 -40.86 -9.79 -9.82
CA TYR A 643 -41.70 -8.69 -10.36
C TYR A 643 -40.82 -7.46 -10.63
N GLY A 644 -40.31 -7.33 -11.86
CA GLY A 644 -39.24 -6.39 -12.26
C GLY A 644 -37.88 -7.08 -12.39
N ALA A 645 -37.68 -7.90 -13.43
CA ALA A 645 -36.42 -8.59 -13.69
C ALA A 645 -35.32 -7.61 -14.13
N SER A 646 -34.11 -7.72 -13.56
CA SER A 646 -32.94 -6.92 -13.94
C SER A 646 -31.69 -7.81 -14.06
N ALA A 647 -30.93 -7.67 -15.15
CA ALA A 647 -29.68 -8.38 -15.36
C ALA A 647 -28.57 -7.33 -15.52
N GLY A 648 -27.62 -7.27 -14.59
CA GLY A 648 -26.50 -6.32 -14.56
C GLY A 648 -25.14 -7.01 -14.71
N GLY A 649 -24.26 -6.46 -15.54
CA GLY A 649 -22.86 -6.87 -15.67
C GLY A 649 -21.92 -5.70 -15.41
N SER A 650 -20.80 -5.94 -14.74
CA SER A 650 -19.73 -4.97 -14.56
C SER A 650 -18.37 -5.55 -14.91
N TYR A 651 -17.61 -4.78 -15.67
CA TYR A 651 -16.22 -5.04 -16.05
C TYR A 651 -15.37 -3.90 -15.49
N SER A 652 -14.25 -4.19 -14.83
CA SER A 652 -13.28 -3.16 -14.44
C SER A 652 -11.85 -3.62 -14.67
N LYS A 653 -10.99 -2.69 -15.10
CA LYS A 653 -9.59 -2.92 -15.36
C LYS A 653 -8.77 -1.69 -14.98
N SER A 654 -7.71 -1.89 -14.20
CA SER A 654 -6.75 -0.85 -13.86
C SER A 654 -5.32 -1.31 -14.17
N LYS A 655 -4.48 -0.37 -14.61
CA LYS A 655 -3.04 -0.54 -14.84
C LYS A 655 -2.28 0.62 -14.22
N VAL A 656 -1.17 0.33 -13.56
CA VAL A 656 -0.26 1.31 -12.96
C VAL A 656 1.17 0.95 -13.35
N ASN A 657 1.94 1.92 -13.83
CA ASN A 657 3.39 1.81 -13.99
C ASN A 657 4.07 3.01 -13.31
N SER A 658 5.21 2.78 -12.66
CA SER A 658 6.09 3.82 -12.12
C SER A 658 7.54 3.48 -12.39
N ASN A 659 8.34 4.49 -12.74
CA ASN A 659 9.79 4.44 -12.88
C ASN A 659 10.40 5.64 -12.15
N TYR A 660 11.43 5.38 -11.34
CA TYR A 660 12.17 6.37 -10.58
C TYR A 660 13.66 6.08 -10.72
N ALA A 661 14.44 7.11 -11.01
CA ALA A 661 15.88 7.11 -10.88
C ALA A 661 16.33 8.50 -10.41
N SER A 662 16.93 8.59 -9.23
CA SER A 662 17.43 9.86 -8.70
C SER A 662 18.65 9.66 -7.84
N VAL A 663 19.63 10.55 -7.96
CA VAL A 663 20.71 10.66 -6.98
C VAL A 663 20.12 11.13 -5.66
N LYS A 664 20.18 10.30 -4.62
CA LYS A 664 19.79 10.71 -3.25
C LYS A 664 20.96 11.26 -2.46
N THR A 665 22.14 10.66 -2.62
CA THR A 665 23.39 11.10 -2.01
C THR A 665 24.34 11.52 -3.11
N GLN A 666 24.60 12.82 -3.21
CA GLN A 666 25.56 13.33 -4.17
C GLN A 666 26.98 12.99 -3.68
N ALA A 667 27.76 12.35 -4.56
CA ALA A 667 29.15 12.05 -4.29
C ALA A 667 29.99 13.33 -4.40
N GLY A 668 30.96 13.47 -3.49
CA GLY A 668 31.74 14.69 -3.49
C GLY A 668 32.70 14.90 -2.34
N ILE A 669 33.45 15.99 -2.48
CA ILE A 669 34.34 16.57 -1.48
C ILE A 669 33.67 17.84 -0.93
N TYR A 670 33.38 17.83 0.36
CA TYR A 670 32.65 18.87 1.08
C TYR A 670 33.55 19.49 2.16
N ALA A 671 34.14 20.64 1.84
CA ALA A 671 35.01 21.37 2.73
C ALA A 671 34.27 22.45 3.55
N GLY A 672 34.79 22.81 4.71
CA GLY A 672 34.28 23.90 5.53
C GLY A 672 34.97 25.24 5.22
N ASP A 673 35.04 26.08 6.24
CA ASP A 673 35.61 27.43 6.23
C ASP A 673 37.12 27.51 5.94
N GLU A 674 37.82 26.38 5.98
CA GLU A 674 39.26 26.30 5.65
C GLU A 674 39.52 25.86 4.21
N GLY A 675 38.47 25.62 3.43
CA GLY A 675 38.53 25.33 2.00
C GLY A 675 39.13 23.96 1.66
N TYR A 676 39.38 23.73 0.38
CA TYR A 676 40.08 22.54 -0.10
C TYR A 676 41.36 22.87 -0.86
N ASP A 677 42.31 21.94 -0.84
CA ASP A 677 43.50 21.95 -1.70
C ASP A 677 43.64 20.59 -2.39
N ILE A 678 43.32 20.56 -3.68
CA ILE A 678 43.24 19.33 -4.47
C ILE A 678 44.31 19.39 -5.57
N HIS A 679 45.21 18.41 -5.56
CA HIS A 679 46.30 18.27 -6.52
C HIS A 679 46.27 16.89 -7.19
N ILE A 680 45.77 16.84 -8.42
CA ILE A 680 45.64 15.61 -9.21
C ILE A 680 46.67 15.63 -10.33
N LYS A 681 47.50 14.61 -10.50
CA LYS A 681 48.61 14.65 -11.47
C LYS A 681 48.13 14.60 -12.93
N GLU A 682 47.20 13.70 -13.25
CA GLU A 682 46.80 13.39 -14.62
C GLU A 682 45.37 13.82 -14.94
N HIS A 683 44.35 13.23 -14.31
CA HIS A 683 42.97 13.44 -14.72
C HIS A 683 41.95 13.48 -13.59
N THR A 684 40.98 14.38 -13.72
CA THR A 684 39.78 14.43 -12.88
C THR A 684 38.53 14.18 -13.73
N GLU A 685 37.71 13.22 -13.30
CA GLU A 685 36.37 12.94 -13.86
C GLU A 685 35.30 13.23 -12.79
N LEU A 686 34.30 14.04 -13.14
CA LEU A 686 33.15 14.33 -12.30
C LEU A 686 31.87 13.86 -13.01
N THR A 687 31.13 12.92 -12.42
CA THR A 687 29.84 12.44 -12.94
C THR A 687 28.76 12.63 -11.88
N GLY A 688 27.93 13.68 -12.02
CA GLY A 688 27.13 14.24 -10.94
C GLY A 688 27.94 14.60 -9.68
N GLY A 689 29.27 14.75 -9.80
CA GLY A 689 30.22 14.83 -8.70
C GLY A 689 30.50 16.27 -8.27
N LEU A 690 30.56 16.53 -6.96
CA LEU A 690 30.71 17.88 -6.42
C LEU A 690 32.02 18.06 -5.64
N VAL A 691 32.72 19.14 -5.90
CA VAL A 691 33.84 19.63 -5.06
C VAL A 691 33.48 21.01 -4.55
N THR A 692 33.24 21.14 -3.25
CA THR A 692 32.69 22.36 -2.69
C THR A 692 33.26 22.73 -1.32
N SER A 693 33.06 23.99 -0.94
CA SER A 693 33.42 24.60 0.33
C SER A 693 32.32 25.56 0.80
N THR A 694 32.49 26.22 1.94
CA THR A 694 31.66 27.38 2.29
C THR A 694 31.98 28.60 1.40
N ASP A 695 31.04 29.53 1.28
CA ASP A 695 31.23 30.81 0.55
C ASP A 695 32.39 31.63 1.11
N LYS A 696 32.59 31.54 2.43
CA LYS A 696 33.69 32.19 3.13
C LYS A 696 35.05 31.69 2.65
N ALA A 697 35.21 30.37 2.49
CA ALA A 697 36.47 29.80 2.01
C ALA A 697 36.82 30.27 0.59
N GLU A 698 35.82 30.40 -0.29
CA GLU A 698 36.03 30.94 -1.64
C GLU A 698 36.40 32.43 -1.60
N THR A 699 35.65 33.23 -0.84
CA THR A 699 35.88 34.68 -0.71
C THR A 699 37.25 35.00 -0.11
N GLU A 700 37.73 34.17 0.81
CA GLU A 700 39.05 34.29 1.44
C GLU A 700 40.18 33.63 0.60
N GLY A 701 39.87 33.06 -0.57
CA GLY A 701 40.86 32.47 -1.49
C GLY A 701 41.53 31.20 -0.96
N LYS A 702 40.85 30.42 -0.12
CA LYS A 702 41.38 29.21 0.53
C LYS A 702 41.21 27.94 -0.30
N ASN A 703 40.39 28.00 -1.34
CA ASN A 703 40.17 26.91 -2.27
C ASN A 703 41.25 26.90 -3.34
N ARG A 704 41.78 25.72 -3.65
CA ARG A 704 42.71 25.48 -4.75
C ARG A 704 42.41 24.13 -5.40
N PHE A 705 42.33 24.12 -6.72
CA PHE A 705 42.16 22.89 -7.50
C PHE A 705 43.18 22.87 -8.64
N SER A 706 44.00 21.83 -8.75
CA SER A 706 45.01 21.72 -9.80
C SER A 706 45.01 20.31 -10.38
N THR A 707 44.77 20.17 -11.68
CA THR A 707 44.70 18.87 -12.39
C THR A 707 45.42 18.89 -13.73
N GLY A 708 45.76 17.72 -14.28
CA GLY A 708 46.30 17.65 -15.65
C GLY A 708 45.21 17.93 -16.69
N THR A 709 44.10 17.19 -16.60
CA THR A 709 42.90 17.32 -17.44
C THR A 709 41.63 17.14 -16.59
N LEU A 710 40.51 17.73 -17.02
CA LEU A 710 39.24 17.75 -16.28
C LEU A 710 38.06 17.48 -17.22
N ASN A 711 37.16 16.59 -16.81
CA ASN A 711 35.84 16.44 -17.43
C ASN A 711 34.73 16.45 -16.37
N ALA A 712 33.55 16.92 -16.77
CA ALA A 712 32.36 16.98 -15.95
C ALA A 712 31.13 16.57 -16.77
N THR A 713 30.28 15.73 -16.17
CA THR A 713 29.04 15.23 -16.75
C THR A 713 27.92 15.30 -15.70
N ASP A 714 26.76 15.85 -16.05
CA ASP A 714 25.59 15.90 -15.16
C ASP A 714 24.78 14.60 -15.23
N ILE A 715 24.03 14.28 -14.16
CA ILE A 715 23.14 13.11 -14.11
C ILE A 715 21.68 13.56 -14.20
N GLU A 716 20.93 12.99 -15.16
CA GLU A 716 19.50 13.23 -15.33
C GLU A 716 18.67 12.36 -14.37
N ASN A 717 17.94 13.01 -13.47
CA ASN A 717 17.02 12.36 -12.54
C ASN A 717 15.58 12.42 -13.09
N HIS A 718 14.83 11.33 -12.91
CA HIS A 718 13.43 11.25 -13.30
C HIS A 718 12.58 10.50 -12.27
N ALA A 719 11.35 10.95 -12.09
CA ALA A 719 10.33 10.29 -11.29
C ALA A 719 9.00 10.38 -12.02
N ASP A 720 8.60 9.27 -12.64
CA ASP A 720 7.42 9.22 -13.50
C ASP A 720 6.47 8.11 -13.03
N TYR A 721 5.18 8.43 -12.94
CA TYR A 721 4.16 7.39 -12.82
C TYR A 721 2.94 7.67 -13.69
N LYS A 722 2.30 6.59 -14.12
CA LYS A 722 1.06 6.64 -14.89
C LYS A 722 0.15 5.50 -14.47
N GLY A 723 -1.02 5.87 -13.98
CA GLY A 723 -2.14 5.00 -13.68
C GLY A 723 -3.32 5.28 -14.59
N SER A 724 -4.03 4.23 -14.98
CA SER A 724 -5.28 4.33 -15.74
C SER A 724 -6.25 3.24 -15.31
N GLY A 725 -7.52 3.58 -15.19
CA GLY A 725 -8.61 2.68 -14.88
C GLY A 725 -9.79 2.90 -15.82
N ILE A 726 -10.40 1.81 -16.24
CA ILE A 726 -11.67 1.81 -16.96
C ILE A 726 -12.62 0.87 -16.24
N SER A 727 -13.87 1.27 -16.10
CA SER A 727 -14.93 0.37 -15.68
C SER A 727 -16.22 0.63 -16.44
N VAL A 728 -16.94 -0.44 -16.71
CA VAL A 728 -18.21 -0.46 -17.42
C VAL A 728 -19.20 -1.17 -16.52
N SER A 729 -20.35 -0.57 -16.25
CA SER A 729 -21.45 -1.17 -15.51
C SER A 729 -22.73 -0.98 -16.29
N GLY A 730 -23.46 -2.05 -16.60
CA GLY A 730 -24.70 -1.93 -17.36
C GLY A 730 -25.61 -3.13 -17.27
N SER A 731 -26.90 -2.91 -17.48
CA SER A 731 -27.93 -3.94 -17.37
C SER A 731 -28.54 -4.36 -18.71
N ALA A 732 -27.82 -5.19 -19.49
CA ALA A 732 -28.32 -6.06 -20.57
C ALA A 732 -27.12 -6.75 -21.27
N ALA A 733 -27.34 -7.91 -21.88
CA ALA A 733 -26.30 -8.77 -22.45
C ALA A 733 -25.47 -8.09 -23.56
N VAL A 734 -24.16 -7.91 -23.32
CA VAL A 734 -23.18 -7.43 -24.30
C VAL A 734 -22.22 -8.58 -24.65
N ASN A 735 -22.13 -8.93 -25.95
CA ASN A 735 -21.06 -9.78 -26.46
C ASN A 735 -19.80 -8.91 -26.60
N PHE A 736 -18.71 -9.26 -25.93
CA PHE A 736 -17.45 -8.52 -25.97
C PHE A 736 -16.66 -8.85 -27.24
N ASP A 737 -17.08 -8.29 -28.38
CA ASP A 737 -16.15 -7.84 -29.41
C ASP A 737 -16.21 -6.31 -29.40
N THR A 738 -15.05 -5.68 -29.16
CA THR A 738 -14.94 -4.25 -28.83
C THR A 738 -15.64 -3.33 -29.85
N PRO A 739 -16.40 -2.30 -29.44
CA PRO A 739 -17.14 -1.39 -30.34
C PRO A 739 -16.23 -0.40 -31.12
N LEU A 740 -14.92 -0.66 -31.16
CA LEU A 740 -13.93 0.19 -31.85
C LEU A 740 -13.40 -0.42 -33.16
N GLY A 741 -13.95 -1.55 -33.61
CA GLY A 741 -13.65 -2.11 -34.92
C GLY A 741 -14.59 -1.56 -36.00
N ASN A 742 -14.06 -0.78 -36.94
CA ASN A 742 -14.65 -0.28 -38.20
C ASN A 742 -16.19 -0.18 -38.26
N SER A 743 -16.70 1.07 -38.20
CA SER A 743 -18.13 1.42 -38.27
C SER A 743 -18.87 0.92 -39.51
N GLU A 744 -18.17 0.41 -40.52
CA GLU A 744 -18.79 -0.08 -41.76
C GLU A 744 -19.21 -1.55 -41.72
N ASN A 745 -18.79 -2.37 -40.73
CA ASN A 745 -19.16 -3.79 -40.63
C ASN A 745 -19.53 -4.26 -39.21
N GLY A 746 -20.19 -3.40 -38.42
CA GLY A 746 -20.60 -3.74 -37.05
C GLY A 746 -21.70 -4.81 -37.00
N ILE A 747 -21.50 -5.87 -36.21
CA ILE A 747 -22.51 -6.92 -35.97
C ILE A 747 -23.63 -6.35 -35.11
N ALA A 748 -24.90 -6.58 -35.46
CA ALA A 748 -26.04 -6.14 -34.66
C ALA A 748 -26.02 -6.75 -33.25
N GLN A 749 -26.12 -5.91 -32.21
CA GLN A 749 -25.99 -6.32 -30.80
C GLN A 749 -27.34 -6.47 -30.08
N SER A 750 -28.46 -6.14 -30.73
CA SER A 750 -29.82 -6.41 -30.25
C SER A 750 -30.77 -6.74 -31.41
N ASN A 751 -31.99 -7.14 -31.06
CA ASN A 751 -33.05 -7.43 -32.03
C ASN A 751 -33.75 -6.15 -32.56
N LYS A 752 -33.24 -4.95 -32.22
CA LYS A 752 -33.76 -3.67 -32.72
C LYS A 752 -33.63 -3.66 -34.24
N GLN A 753 -34.72 -3.35 -34.95
CA GLN A 753 -34.74 -3.33 -36.41
C GLN A 753 -34.25 -1.98 -36.92
N ALA A 754 -33.32 -1.99 -37.87
CA ALA A 754 -32.80 -0.81 -38.54
C ALA A 754 -33.94 -0.05 -39.21
N VAL A 755 -33.89 1.28 -39.11
CA VAL A 755 -34.82 2.17 -39.82
C VAL A 755 -34.03 3.10 -40.73
N ASN A 756 -34.62 3.52 -41.85
CA ASN A 756 -34.01 4.54 -42.69
C ASN A 756 -34.13 5.93 -42.04
N ASP A 757 -33.57 6.97 -42.68
CA ASP A 757 -33.60 8.37 -42.21
C ASP A 757 -35.02 8.94 -42.01
N LYS A 758 -36.07 8.19 -42.40
CA LYS A 758 -37.48 8.53 -42.25
C LYS A 758 -38.21 7.67 -41.21
N GLY A 759 -37.50 6.79 -40.51
CA GLY A 759 -38.04 5.91 -39.48
C GLY A 759 -38.75 4.65 -40.01
N GLU A 760 -38.64 4.35 -41.31
CA GLU A 760 -39.25 3.18 -41.93
C GLU A 760 -38.39 1.95 -41.71
N LYS A 761 -39.01 0.85 -41.24
CA LYS A 761 -38.34 -0.42 -40.95
C LYS A 761 -37.67 -0.99 -42.20
N ILE A 762 -36.35 -1.16 -42.14
CA ILE A 762 -35.56 -1.78 -43.19
C ILE A 762 -35.65 -3.30 -43.02
N TYR A 763 -35.96 -3.98 -44.12
CA TYR A 763 -35.91 -5.42 -44.27
C TYR A 763 -34.82 -5.77 -45.29
N LEU A 764 -34.26 -6.96 -45.18
CA LEU A 764 -33.42 -7.58 -46.19
C LEU A 764 -34.32 -8.51 -47.01
N ASP A 765 -34.37 -8.29 -48.32
CA ASP A 765 -35.07 -9.17 -49.24
C ASP A 765 -34.38 -10.55 -49.32
N HIS A 766 -34.92 -11.46 -50.13
CA HIS A 766 -34.38 -12.82 -50.23
C HIS A 766 -32.98 -12.90 -50.87
N ASN A 767 -32.43 -11.78 -51.35
CA ASN A 767 -31.08 -11.63 -51.87
C ASN A 767 -30.19 -10.75 -50.95
N ASP A 768 -30.60 -10.55 -49.70
CA ASP A 768 -29.95 -9.70 -48.70
C ASP A 768 -29.80 -8.22 -49.12
N LYS A 769 -30.67 -7.72 -50.00
CA LYS A 769 -30.74 -6.28 -50.33
C LYS A 769 -31.76 -5.56 -49.45
N GLU A 770 -31.41 -4.35 -49.04
CA GLU A 770 -32.29 -3.49 -48.24
C GLU A 770 -33.55 -3.12 -49.02
N THR A 771 -34.69 -3.32 -48.38
CA THR A 771 -36.02 -2.98 -48.87
C THR A 771 -36.86 -2.47 -47.70
N LEU A 772 -37.86 -1.65 -48.01
CA LEU A 772 -38.83 -1.15 -47.03
C LEU A 772 -40.08 -2.05 -46.98
N GLU A 773 -40.16 -3.05 -47.86
CA GLU A 773 -41.30 -3.97 -47.93
C GLU A 773 -41.12 -5.16 -46.98
N ALA A 774 -42.09 -5.38 -46.08
CA ALA A 774 -42.08 -6.54 -45.18
C ALA A 774 -42.28 -7.89 -45.90
N LYS A 775 -42.76 -7.86 -47.16
CA LYS A 775 -42.94 -9.02 -48.03
C LYS A 775 -42.67 -8.61 -49.48
N THR A 776 -41.83 -9.37 -50.18
CA THR A 776 -41.68 -9.25 -51.64
C THR A 776 -42.20 -10.52 -52.29
N ASN A 777 -43.08 -10.38 -53.29
CA ASN A 777 -43.71 -11.51 -54.01
C ASN A 777 -44.40 -12.55 -53.09
N GLY A 778 -45.04 -12.09 -52.01
CA GLY A 778 -45.82 -12.94 -51.10
C GLY A 778 -45.03 -13.70 -50.04
N LYS A 779 -43.69 -13.63 -50.02
CA LYS A 779 -42.83 -14.22 -48.98
C LYS A 779 -42.30 -13.13 -48.04
N ALA A 780 -42.19 -13.44 -46.74
CA ALA A 780 -41.73 -12.49 -45.72
C ALA A 780 -40.23 -12.19 -45.86
N ASN A 781 -39.88 -10.91 -45.90
CA ASN A 781 -38.49 -10.43 -45.90
C ASN A 781 -37.95 -10.38 -44.46
N LYS A 782 -36.63 -10.55 -44.30
CA LYS A 782 -35.98 -10.63 -42.98
C LYS A 782 -35.79 -9.22 -42.43
N ALA A 783 -36.20 -8.93 -41.20
CA ALA A 783 -35.91 -7.62 -40.59
C ALA A 783 -34.39 -7.38 -40.56
N LYS A 784 -33.91 -6.25 -41.10
CA LYS A 784 -32.51 -5.87 -40.96
C LYS A 784 -32.30 -5.42 -39.51
N PRO A 785 -31.45 -6.09 -38.72
CA PRO A 785 -31.18 -5.61 -37.38
C PRO A 785 -30.29 -4.35 -37.44
N GLU A 786 -30.51 -3.43 -36.51
CA GLU A 786 -29.73 -2.21 -36.32
C GLU A 786 -28.29 -2.59 -35.94
N SER A 787 -27.30 -1.90 -36.50
CA SER A 787 -25.88 -2.14 -36.24
C SER A 787 -25.22 -0.89 -35.64
N GLY A 788 -24.00 -1.03 -35.10
CA GLY A 788 -23.31 0.09 -34.45
C GLY A 788 -23.92 0.50 -33.11
N LEU A 789 -23.60 1.71 -32.63
CA LEU A 789 -24.04 2.24 -31.33
C LEU A 789 -25.58 2.29 -31.20
N ASP A 790 -26.28 2.50 -32.31
CA ASP A 790 -27.75 2.63 -32.35
C ASP A 790 -28.50 1.34 -32.05
N SER A 791 -27.80 0.20 -32.07
CA SER A 791 -28.33 -1.12 -31.74
C SER A 791 -28.40 -1.42 -30.23
N LEU A 792 -27.83 -0.57 -29.37
CA LEU A 792 -27.75 -0.79 -27.91
C LEU A 792 -29.05 -0.42 -27.19
N THR A 793 -29.55 -1.28 -26.29
CA THR A 793 -30.69 -1.01 -25.40
C THR A 793 -30.30 -1.30 -23.94
N GLY A 794 -30.21 -0.27 -23.08
CA GLY A 794 -29.95 -0.39 -21.63
C GLY A 794 -29.15 0.79 -21.04
N ASN A 795 -29.22 1.00 -19.72
CA ASN A 795 -28.37 1.97 -19.01
C ASN A 795 -26.96 1.38 -18.86
N ILE A 796 -26.00 1.91 -19.64
CA ILE A 796 -24.58 1.55 -19.55
C ILE A 796 -23.82 2.78 -19.04
N SER A 797 -23.24 2.67 -17.85
CA SER A 797 -22.36 3.69 -17.29
C SER A 797 -20.89 3.31 -17.48
N PHE A 798 -20.10 4.30 -17.90
CA PHE A 798 -18.66 4.18 -18.12
C PHE A 798 -17.95 5.07 -17.11
N GLY A 799 -16.97 4.52 -16.40
CA GLY A 799 -16.09 5.26 -15.52
C GLY A 799 -14.66 5.18 -16.02
N PHE A 800 -14.01 6.33 -16.14
CA PHE A 800 -12.60 6.45 -16.48
C PHE A 800 -11.89 7.16 -15.34
N GLY A 801 -10.67 6.72 -15.04
CA GLY A 801 -9.80 7.38 -14.07
C GLY A 801 -8.38 7.34 -14.60
N SER A 802 -7.65 8.43 -14.41
CA SER A 802 -6.23 8.47 -14.74
C SER A 802 -5.51 9.35 -13.74
N ASP A 803 -4.38 8.87 -13.26
CA ASP A 803 -3.50 9.66 -12.43
C ASP A 803 -2.09 9.57 -12.99
N LYS A 804 -1.37 10.69 -13.01
CA LYS A 804 -0.01 10.75 -13.53
C LYS A 804 0.75 11.88 -12.85
N ASP A 805 2.03 11.64 -12.59
CA ASP A 805 2.99 12.68 -12.23
C ASP A 805 4.29 12.42 -12.99
N SER A 806 5.04 13.48 -13.22
CA SER A 806 6.32 13.44 -13.93
C SER A 806 7.20 14.56 -13.40
N GLN A 807 8.38 14.18 -12.93
CA GLN A 807 9.37 15.10 -12.40
C GLN A 807 10.71 14.81 -13.07
N HIS A 808 11.39 15.87 -13.49
CA HIS A 808 12.74 15.80 -14.04
C HIS A 808 13.61 16.85 -13.35
N SER A 809 14.86 16.49 -13.09
CA SER A 809 15.88 17.41 -12.58
C SER A 809 17.26 16.86 -12.89
N GLN A 810 18.31 17.64 -12.63
CA GLN A 810 19.68 17.24 -12.89
C GLN A 810 20.50 17.34 -11.61
N THR A 811 21.30 16.30 -11.34
CA THR A 811 22.39 16.38 -10.37
C THR A 811 23.62 16.88 -11.10
N LYS A 812 24.02 18.11 -10.79
CA LYS A 812 25.11 18.79 -11.49
C LYS A 812 26.48 18.35 -10.98
N SER A 813 27.41 18.16 -11.90
CA SER A 813 28.84 18.14 -11.60
C SER A 813 29.35 19.57 -11.42
N GLY A 814 30.28 19.78 -10.49
CA GLY A 814 30.87 21.11 -10.37
C GLY A 814 31.93 21.28 -9.29
N ILE A 815 32.70 22.36 -9.45
CA ILE A 815 33.72 22.83 -8.53
C ILE A 815 33.37 24.27 -8.13
N ASN A 816 33.30 24.55 -6.83
CA ASN A 816 32.83 25.86 -6.35
C ASN A 816 33.93 26.95 -6.28
N THR A 817 35.06 26.81 -6.99
CA THR A 817 36.14 27.80 -7.00
C THR A 817 36.49 28.34 -8.37
N THR A 818 36.95 29.57 -8.43
CA THR A 818 37.63 30.14 -9.62
C THR A 818 39.13 29.81 -9.67
N ASN A 819 39.71 29.35 -8.56
CA ASN A 819 41.13 29.00 -8.47
C ASN A 819 41.39 27.56 -8.96
N ILE A 820 41.14 27.34 -10.25
CA ILE A 820 41.32 26.05 -10.93
C ILE A 820 42.47 26.17 -11.94
N GLU A 821 43.46 25.28 -11.82
CA GLU A 821 44.60 25.17 -12.72
C GLU A 821 44.52 23.86 -13.51
N ILE A 822 44.40 23.95 -14.85
CA ILE A 822 44.51 22.81 -15.76
C ILE A 822 45.89 22.88 -16.43
N ARG A 823 46.75 21.90 -16.14
CA ARG A 823 48.18 21.98 -16.48
C ARG A 823 48.53 21.46 -17.88
N ASP A 824 47.66 20.65 -18.51
CA ASP A 824 47.91 20.09 -19.84
C ASP A 824 46.77 20.44 -20.82
N GLU A 825 46.89 21.61 -21.46
CA GLU A 825 45.91 22.11 -22.42
C GLU A 825 45.78 21.23 -23.67
N GLN A 826 46.88 20.65 -24.15
CA GLN A 826 46.87 19.79 -25.33
C GLN A 826 46.17 18.46 -25.03
N ALA A 827 46.50 17.84 -23.89
CA ALA A 827 45.81 16.63 -23.45
C ALA A 827 44.34 16.91 -23.17
N GLN A 828 43.99 18.07 -22.58
CA GLN A 828 42.61 18.47 -22.30
C GLN A 828 41.77 18.44 -23.57
N ILE A 829 42.19 19.14 -24.63
CA ILE A 829 41.46 19.17 -25.90
C ILE A 829 41.39 17.77 -26.53
N SER A 830 42.49 17.02 -26.49
CA SER A 830 42.54 15.68 -27.10
C SER A 830 41.64 14.66 -26.40
N LYS A 831 41.47 14.77 -25.08
CA LYS A 831 40.73 13.81 -24.24
C LYS A 831 39.26 14.15 -24.11
N THR A 832 38.92 15.43 -23.96
CA THR A 832 37.53 15.87 -23.69
C THR A 832 36.88 16.61 -24.86
N GLY A 833 37.66 17.04 -25.85
CA GLY A 833 37.20 17.89 -26.94
C GLY A 833 36.91 19.34 -26.54
N LYS A 834 37.22 19.75 -25.30
CA LYS A 834 36.94 21.09 -24.76
C LYS A 834 38.25 21.86 -24.53
N SER A 835 38.27 23.17 -24.78
CA SER A 835 39.39 24.03 -24.33
C SER A 835 39.34 24.23 -22.81
N VAL A 836 40.43 24.76 -22.23
CA VAL A 836 40.48 25.09 -20.80
C VAL A 836 39.41 26.12 -20.43
N GLU A 837 39.19 27.14 -21.24
CA GLU A 837 38.18 28.17 -20.97
C GLU A 837 36.77 27.57 -20.91
N ASN A 838 36.42 26.70 -21.87
CA ASN A 838 35.08 26.10 -21.94
C ASN A 838 34.80 25.21 -20.73
N ILE A 839 35.75 24.37 -20.33
CA ILE A 839 35.53 23.46 -19.18
C ILE A 839 35.49 24.22 -17.85
N LEU A 840 36.25 25.32 -17.71
CA LEU A 840 36.20 26.16 -16.51
C LEU A 840 34.85 26.87 -16.36
N GLU A 841 34.24 27.34 -17.45
CA GLU A 841 32.88 27.89 -17.42
C GLU A 841 31.84 26.82 -17.10
N GLU A 842 31.99 25.60 -17.61
CA GLU A 842 31.06 24.50 -17.40
C GLU A 842 31.11 23.94 -15.97
N VAL A 843 32.30 23.77 -15.41
CA VAL A 843 32.47 23.15 -14.09
C VAL A 843 32.24 24.13 -12.93
N LYS A 844 32.35 25.45 -13.17
CA LYS A 844 32.19 26.43 -12.11
C LYS A 844 30.75 26.43 -11.60
N THR A 845 30.59 26.18 -10.30
CA THR A 845 29.30 26.24 -9.62
C THR A 845 29.30 27.23 -8.45
N ASN A 846 28.11 27.65 -8.05
CA ASN A 846 27.85 28.43 -6.82
C ASN A 846 27.29 27.55 -5.70
N ILE A 847 27.32 26.23 -5.88
CA ILE A 847 26.93 25.28 -4.85
C ILE A 847 28.02 25.29 -3.77
N THR A 848 27.62 25.56 -2.53
CA THR A 848 28.45 25.54 -1.32
C THR A 848 28.12 24.33 -0.47
N THR A 849 28.98 23.99 0.48
CA THR A 849 28.70 22.93 1.46
C THR A 849 27.38 23.17 2.20
N GLU A 850 27.01 24.42 2.46
CA GLU A 850 25.79 24.80 3.18
C GLU A 850 24.52 24.64 2.35
N ASN A 851 24.61 24.74 1.01
CA ASN A 851 23.46 24.71 0.13
C ASN A 851 23.42 23.48 -0.80
N ALA A 852 24.44 22.61 -0.75
CA ALA A 852 24.57 21.46 -1.63
C ALA A 852 23.35 20.52 -1.60
N GLU A 853 22.77 20.27 -0.44
CA GLU A 853 21.57 19.43 -0.34
C GLU A 853 20.41 20.01 -1.16
N LYS A 854 20.20 21.34 -1.09
CA LYS A 854 19.14 22.05 -1.83
C LYS A 854 19.35 22.01 -3.35
N TYR A 855 20.61 21.97 -3.80
CA TYR A 855 20.97 21.96 -5.22
C TYR A 855 21.41 20.59 -5.73
N SER A 856 21.20 19.53 -4.95
CA SER A 856 21.58 18.14 -5.28
C SER A 856 20.87 17.60 -6.53
N GLY A 857 19.74 18.19 -6.92
CA GLY A 857 18.88 17.65 -7.98
C GLY A 857 18.11 16.40 -7.55
N LYS A 858 18.05 16.09 -6.25
CA LYS A 858 17.30 14.94 -5.74
C LYS A 858 15.79 15.11 -5.98
N LEU A 859 15.17 14.07 -6.51
CA LEU A 859 13.71 13.95 -6.62
C LEU A 859 13.15 13.10 -5.47
N GLU A 860 12.01 13.52 -4.93
CA GLU A 860 11.23 12.69 -4.01
C GLU A 860 10.44 11.66 -4.80
N ASN A 861 10.49 10.38 -4.40
CA ASN A 861 9.58 9.38 -4.97
C ASN A 861 8.17 9.59 -4.41
N ARG A 862 7.30 10.23 -5.18
CA ARG A 862 5.89 10.51 -4.82
C ARG A 862 4.93 9.38 -5.16
N PHE A 863 5.42 8.28 -5.72
CA PHE A 863 4.59 7.14 -6.08
C PHE A 863 4.16 6.36 -4.85
N ASP A 864 2.86 6.39 -4.57
CA ASP A 864 2.20 5.54 -3.59
C ASP A 864 1.14 4.71 -4.32
N LYS A 865 1.40 3.41 -4.44
CA LYS A 865 0.52 2.45 -5.11
C LYS A 865 -0.92 2.53 -4.62
N ASP A 866 -1.15 2.60 -3.31
CA ASP A 866 -2.49 2.55 -2.74
C ASP A 866 -3.23 3.88 -2.94
N LYS A 867 -2.51 5.00 -2.82
CA LYS A 867 -3.05 6.33 -3.12
C LYS A 867 -3.43 6.47 -4.59
N VAL A 868 -2.55 6.05 -5.51
CA VAL A 868 -2.80 6.10 -6.97
C VAL A 868 -3.99 5.20 -7.34
N LEU A 869 -4.05 3.97 -6.81
CA LEU A 869 -5.18 3.07 -7.05
C LEU A 869 -6.50 3.64 -6.50
N LYS A 870 -6.46 4.24 -5.30
CA LYS A 870 -7.63 4.88 -4.67
C LYS A 870 -8.11 6.09 -5.47
N GLU A 871 -7.20 6.92 -5.97
CA GLU A 871 -7.52 8.10 -6.79
C GLU A 871 -8.13 7.68 -8.13
N ILE A 872 -7.55 6.69 -8.82
CA ILE A 872 -8.12 6.13 -10.06
C ILE A 872 -9.53 5.62 -9.79
N GLN A 873 -9.74 4.87 -8.70
CA GLN A 873 -11.07 4.34 -8.36
C GLN A 873 -12.06 5.45 -8.01
N LEU A 874 -11.62 6.50 -7.30
CA LEU A 874 -12.43 7.67 -6.99
C LEU A 874 -12.85 8.40 -8.26
N GLN A 875 -11.94 8.64 -9.21
CA GLN A 875 -12.27 9.30 -10.48
C GLN A 875 -13.20 8.45 -11.34
N VAL A 876 -13.00 7.13 -11.35
CA VAL A 876 -13.91 6.18 -11.98
C VAL A 876 -15.32 6.31 -11.38
N ASP A 877 -15.42 6.35 -10.05
CA ASP A 877 -16.68 6.51 -9.32
C ASP A 877 -17.31 7.89 -9.51
N VAL A 878 -16.52 8.96 -9.49
CA VAL A 878 -16.98 10.35 -9.73
C VAL A 878 -17.47 10.50 -11.16
N THR A 879 -16.78 9.93 -12.14
CA THR A 879 -17.22 9.96 -13.55
C THR A 879 -18.56 9.25 -13.71
N LYS A 880 -18.73 8.08 -13.08
CA LYS A 880 -20.03 7.38 -13.05
C LYS A 880 -21.11 8.24 -12.39
N ARG A 881 -20.86 8.74 -11.17
CA ARG A 881 -21.82 9.55 -10.42
C ARG A 881 -22.09 10.90 -11.06
N PHE A 882 -21.14 11.49 -11.79
CA PHE A 882 -21.34 12.73 -12.53
C PHE A 882 -22.26 12.49 -13.73
N ILE A 883 -22.09 11.38 -14.46
CA ILE A 883 -23.04 10.96 -15.50
C ILE A 883 -24.44 10.77 -14.88
N ASP A 884 -24.52 10.12 -13.71
CA ASP A 884 -25.78 9.88 -13.00
C ASP A 884 -26.41 11.18 -12.43
N ASN A 885 -25.60 12.11 -11.90
CA ASN A 885 -26.06 13.35 -11.22
C ASN A 885 -26.25 14.55 -12.17
N ALA A 886 -25.54 14.60 -13.29
CA ALA A 886 -25.75 15.62 -14.33
C ALA A 886 -27.15 15.45 -14.94
N GLN A 887 -27.66 14.22 -14.99
CA GLN A 887 -29.07 13.95 -15.31
C GLN A 887 -29.99 14.56 -14.23
N GLU A 888 -29.72 14.35 -12.94
CA GLU A 888 -30.57 14.84 -11.84
C GLU A 888 -30.55 16.38 -11.65
N THR A 889 -29.43 17.05 -11.95
CA THR A 889 -29.30 18.52 -11.79
C THR A 889 -29.92 19.30 -12.95
N LYS A 890 -29.99 18.69 -14.15
CA LYS A 890 -30.71 19.22 -15.32
C LYS A 890 -32.19 19.43 -14.98
N ASP A 891 -32.81 18.53 -14.22
CA ASP A 891 -34.22 18.60 -13.84
C ASP A 891 -34.53 19.73 -12.83
N LYS A 892 -33.65 19.96 -11.84
CA LYS A 892 -33.92 20.92 -10.75
C LYS A 892 -33.77 22.39 -11.17
N VAL A 893 -32.93 22.70 -12.15
CA VAL A 893 -32.74 24.08 -12.67
C VAL A 893 -33.89 24.48 -13.62
N ILE A 894 -34.50 23.51 -14.29
CA ILE A 894 -35.63 23.72 -15.21
C ILE A 894 -36.92 24.07 -14.46
N ASP A 895 -37.20 23.40 -13.34
CA ASP A 895 -38.40 23.65 -12.52
C ASP A 895 -38.46 25.06 -11.91
N TYR A 896 -37.32 25.71 -11.66
CA TYR A 896 -37.25 27.05 -11.04
C TYR A 896 -37.76 28.19 -11.95
N TYR A 897 -37.65 28.06 -13.27
CA TYR A 897 -38.07 29.11 -14.22
C TYR A 897 -39.48 28.90 -14.81
N GLN A 898 -40.02 27.67 -14.77
CA GLN A 898 -41.28 27.34 -15.44
C GLN A 898 -42.54 27.46 -14.56
N GLU A 899 -42.43 27.23 -13.25
CA GLU A 899 -43.57 27.22 -12.32
C GLU A 899 -44.40 28.54 -12.25
N PRO A 900 -43.80 29.76 -12.32
CA PRO A 900 -44.57 31.00 -12.26
C PRO A 900 -45.55 31.18 -13.44
N LYS A 901 -45.12 30.84 -14.66
CA LYS A 901 -45.94 30.98 -15.88
C LYS A 901 -47.06 29.93 -15.96
N ARG A 902 -46.82 28.71 -15.45
CA ARG A 902 -47.87 27.68 -15.32
C ARG A 902 -48.98 28.09 -14.36
N LYS A 903 -48.66 28.88 -13.33
CA LYS A 903 -49.66 29.41 -12.40
C LYS A 903 -50.58 30.43 -13.06
N GLU A 904 -50.05 31.38 -13.84
CA GLU A 904 -50.85 32.37 -14.60
C GLU A 904 -51.79 31.71 -15.62
N LEU A 905 -51.32 30.64 -16.29
CA LEU A 905 -52.13 29.89 -17.25
C LEU A 905 -53.35 29.21 -16.60
N ARG A 906 -53.23 28.72 -15.37
CA ARG A 906 -54.35 28.12 -14.62
C ARG A 906 -55.42 29.14 -14.23
N GLU A 907 -55.04 30.35 -13.89
CA GLU A 907 -55.97 31.45 -13.55
C GLU A 907 -56.77 31.88 -14.79
N ALA A 908 -56.11 32.03 -15.94
CA ALA A 908 -56.78 32.43 -17.19
C ALA A 908 -57.87 31.44 -17.67
N ILE A 909 -57.69 30.13 -17.44
CA ILE A 909 -58.70 29.10 -17.76
C ILE A 909 -59.89 29.13 -16.81
N THR A 910 -59.67 29.47 -15.54
CA THR A 910 -60.75 29.64 -14.56
C THR A 910 -61.62 30.86 -14.91
N ASP A 911 -61.02 31.96 -15.35
CA ASP A 911 -61.75 33.16 -15.78
C ASP A 911 -62.57 32.90 -17.06
N TYR A 912 -62.02 32.15 -18.03
CA TYR A 912 -62.72 31.76 -19.26
C TYR A 912 -64.04 31.01 -19.01
N HIS A 913 -64.09 30.11 -18.02
CA HIS A 913 -65.30 29.36 -17.69
C HIS A 913 -66.37 30.19 -16.97
N ASN A 914 -65.98 31.28 -16.28
CA ASN A 914 -66.88 32.09 -15.48
C ASN A 914 -67.38 33.36 -16.18
N ALA A 915 -66.79 33.72 -17.33
CA ALA A 915 -67.17 34.88 -18.15
C ALA A 915 -68.49 34.67 -18.91
N ASN A 916 -69.21 35.77 -19.18
CA ASN A 916 -70.38 35.77 -20.07
C ASN A 916 -69.97 35.42 -21.50
N MET A 917 -70.89 34.89 -22.31
CA MET A 917 -70.55 34.44 -23.68
C MET A 917 -69.89 35.52 -24.55
N GLU A 918 -70.21 36.80 -24.33
CA GLU A 918 -69.63 37.94 -25.06
C GLU A 918 -68.16 38.23 -24.67
N ASP A 919 -67.74 37.87 -23.46
CA ASP A 919 -66.40 38.19 -22.91
C ASP A 919 -65.38 37.05 -23.03
N LYS A 920 -65.80 35.86 -23.49
CA LYS A 920 -64.94 34.65 -23.53
C LYS A 920 -63.79 34.73 -24.53
N GLU A 921 -63.91 35.52 -25.60
CA GLU A 921 -62.84 35.66 -26.60
C GLU A 921 -61.56 36.28 -26.03
N GLN A 922 -61.69 37.26 -25.13
CA GLN A 922 -60.58 37.94 -24.47
C GLN A 922 -59.69 36.96 -23.68
N TYR A 923 -60.31 36.02 -22.94
CA TYR A 923 -59.57 35.05 -22.13
C TYR A 923 -58.93 33.97 -22.99
N LYS A 924 -59.54 33.62 -24.13
CA LYS A 924 -58.98 32.67 -25.09
C LYS A 924 -57.65 33.16 -25.68
N ALA A 925 -57.56 34.44 -26.05
CA ALA A 925 -56.32 35.04 -26.55
C ALA A 925 -55.17 35.02 -25.50
N LYS A 926 -55.50 35.31 -24.24
CA LYS A 926 -54.54 35.27 -23.11
C LYS A 926 -54.03 33.86 -22.82
N ILE A 927 -54.89 32.84 -22.95
CA ILE A 927 -54.52 31.42 -22.81
C ILE A 927 -53.54 31.00 -23.91
N ASP A 928 -53.77 31.40 -25.16
CA ASP A 928 -52.91 31.05 -26.30
C ASP A 928 -51.49 31.66 -26.23
N GLU A 929 -51.36 32.87 -25.68
CA GLU A 929 -50.08 33.59 -25.48
C GLU A 929 -49.21 32.96 -24.38
N LEU A 930 -49.79 32.72 -23.19
CA LEU A 930 -49.09 32.08 -22.07
C LEU A 930 -48.57 30.69 -22.43
N ILE A 931 -49.31 29.99 -23.29
CA ILE A 931 -48.91 28.70 -23.84
C ILE A 931 -47.68 28.85 -24.74
N GLN A 932 -47.62 29.84 -25.65
CA GLN A 932 -46.43 30.05 -26.50
C GLN A 932 -45.17 30.35 -25.70
N ASP A 933 -45.27 31.19 -24.66
CA ASP A 933 -44.14 31.54 -23.80
C ASP A 933 -43.53 30.32 -23.10
N ILE A 934 -44.39 29.42 -22.57
CA ILE A 934 -43.95 28.19 -21.89
C ILE A 934 -43.19 27.27 -22.87
N TYR A 935 -43.61 27.21 -24.14
CA TYR A 935 -42.95 26.41 -25.17
C TYR A 935 -41.69 27.04 -25.76
N ALA A 936 -41.62 28.36 -25.88
CA ALA A 936 -40.42 29.06 -26.38
C ALA A 936 -39.19 28.81 -25.49
N LEU A 937 -39.41 28.73 -24.17
CA LEU A 937 -38.38 28.39 -23.17
C LEU A 937 -37.90 26.92 -23.28
N GLU A 938 -38.70 26.02 -23.86
CA GLU A 938 -38.32 24.63 -24.10
C GLU A 938 -37.41 24.47 -25.33
N HIS A 939 -37.42 25.38 -26.31
CA HIS A 939 -36.46 25.32 -27.43
C HIS A 939 -35.02 25.70 -27.03
N ILE A 940 -34.84 26.43 -25.93
CA ILE A 940 -33.53 26.73 -25.34
C ILE A 940 -32.90 25.45 -24.73
N ARG A 941 -33.74 24.50 -24.27
CA ARG A 941 -33.37 23.16 -23.74
C ARG A 941 -32.43 22.40 -24.69
N THR A 942 -32.68 22.48 -25.99
CA THR A 942 -32.00 21.69 -27.04
C THR A 942 -30.70 22.34 -27.53
N GLY A 943 -30.50 23.64 -27.28
CA GLY A 943 -29.29 24.38 -27.66
C GLY A 943 -28.14 24.30 -26.64
N LEU A 944 -28.43 23.94 -25.38
CA LEU A 944 -27.44 23.86 -24.29
C LEU A 944 -26.61 22.57 -24.27
N ASP A 945 -27.00 21.53 -25.03
CA ASP A 945 -26.21 20.29 -25.19
C ASP A 945 -24.83 20.56 -25.85
N LEU A 946 -24.59 21.76 -26.39
CA LEU A 946 -23.34 22.17 -27.04
C LEU A 946 -22.25 22.72 -26.10
N ALA A 947 -22.53 22.91 -24.80
CA ALA A 947 -21.55 23.48 -23.85
C ALA A 947 -20.76 22.44 -23.03
N THR A 948 -21.16 21.17 -23.01
CA THR A 948 -20.48 20.09 -22.27
C THR A 948 -19.47 19.29 -23.10
N GLY A 949 -19.32 19.59 -24.40
CA GLY A 949 -18.36 18.96 -25.31
C GLY A 949 -16.94 19.58 -25.36
N LEU A 950 -16.63 20.58 -24.53
CA LEU A 950 -15.40 21.37 -24.64
C LEU A 950 -14.13 20.76 -23.98
N VAL A 951 -14.15 19.48 -23.57
CA VAL A 951 -12.95 18.78 -23.02
C VAL A 951 -12.38 17.69 -23.94
N ALA A 952 -12.96 17.43 -25.13
CA ALA A 952 -12.58 16.29 -25.98
C ALA A 952 -12.19 16.53 -27.46
N GLY A 953 -12.10 17.78 -27.97
CA GLY A 953 -11.40 18.14 -29.23
C GLY A 953 -11.99 17.70 -30.61
N ALA A 954 -12.29 18.70 -31.46
CA ALA A 954 -12.53 18.71 -32.94
C ALA A 954 -14.00 18.79 -33.47
N PRO A 955 -14.27 19.42 -34.66
CA PRO A 955 -15.40 20.37 -34.85
C PRO A 955 -16.48 20.08 -35.94
N LYS A 956 -17.68 20.69 -35.74
CA LYS A 956 -18.80 21.08 -36.68
C LYS A 956 -19.52 19.94 -37.45
N VAL A 957 -20.85 19.90 -37.58
CA VAL A 957 -21.77 20.85 -38.28
C VAL A 957 -23.20 20.80 -37.68
N MET A 958 -23.85 21.96 -37.63
CA MET A 958 -25.25 22.18 -37.25
C MET A 958 -26.21 21.71 -38.36
N SER A 959 -27.21 20.86 -38.09
CA SER A 959 -28.27 20.56 -39.06
C SER A 959 -29.62 20.11 -38.47
N ALA A 960 -30.70 20.69 -39.04
CA ALA A 960 -32.09 20.23 -39.21
C ALA A 960 -32.98 19.82 -38.01
N THR A 961 -32.46 19.39 -36.86
CA THR A 961 -33.31 18.90 -35.74
C THR A 961 -34.09 20.02 -35.04
N THR A 962 -33.70 21.29 -35.23
CA THR A 962 -34.38 22.48 -34.67
C THR A 962 -35.77 22.73 -35.26
N LEU A 963 -36.18 22.00 -36.32
CA LEU A 963 -37.46 22.24 -37.00
C LEU A 963 -38.61 21.30 -36.55
N ILE A 964 -38.35 20.17 -35.88
CA ILE A 964 -39.41 19.21 -35.51
C ILE A 964 -40.18 19.63 -34.24
N SER A 965 -39.61 20.49 -33.40
CA SER A 965 -40.26 20.97 -32.17
C SER A 965 -41.40 21.99 -32.37
N VAL A 966 -41.71 22.41 -33.62
CA VAL A 966 -42.82 23.35 -33.92
C VAL A 966 -44.16 22.61 -34.15
N LEU A 967 -44.14 21.32 -34.51
CA LEU A 967 -45.35 20.55 -34.84
C LEU A 967 -46.09 19.96 -33.62
N ASP A 968 -45.37 19.69 -32.52
CA ASP A 968 -45.97 19.18 -31.28
C ASP A 968 -46.78 20.24 -30.52
N THR A 969 -46.34 21.51 -30.61
CA THR A 969 -46.97 22.68 -29.98
C THR A 969 -48.39 22.94 -30.49
N GLU A 970 -48.64 22.75 -31.78
CA GLU A 970 -49.98 22.93 -32.36
C GLU A 970 -50.95 21.82 -31.98
N SER A 971 -50.48 20.57 -31.87
CA SER A 971 -51.33 19.42 -31.52
C SER A 971 -51.91 19.53 -30.10
N ARG A 972 -51.11 20.01 -29.14
CA ARG A 972 -51.54 20.23 -27.75
C ARG A 972 -52.47 21.45 -27.63
N ARG A 973 -52.20 22.53 -28.37
CA ARG A 973 -53.11 23.69 -28.47
C ARG A 973 -54.47 23.28 -29.04
N ALA A 974 -54.51 22.42 -30.06
CA ALA A 974 -55.74 21.90 -30.65
C ALA A 974 -56.55 21.04 -29.65
N SER A 975 -55.91 20.17 -28.86
CA SER A 975 -56.60 19.35 -27.85
C SER A 975 -57.24 20.18 -26.73
N LEU A 976 -56.56 21.22 -26.23
CA LEU A 976 -57.12 22.12 -25.22
C LEU A 976 -58.33 22.90 -25.76
N ASN A 977 -58.22 23.48 -26.97
CA ASN A 977 -59.33 24.15 -27.64
C ASN A 977 -60.54 23.23 -27.86
N ASN A 978 -60.29 21.95 -28.13
CA ASN A 978 -61.33 20.94 -28.29
C ASN A 978 -62.01 20.56 -26.96
N SER A 979 -61.26 20.48 -25.86
CA SER A 979 -61.81 20.21 -24.52
C SER A 979 -62.66 21.36 -23.97
N LEU A 980 -62.44 22.59 -24.42
CA LEU A 980 -63.23 23.78 -24.04
C LEU A 980 -64.59 23.90 -24.78
N LEU A 981 -64.90 23.02 -25.75
CA LEU A 981 -66.15 23.06 -26.52
C LEU A 981 -67.37 22.53 -25.76
N ALA A 982 -67.20 21.60 -24.81
CA ALA A 982 -68.30 20.98 -24.08
C ALA A 982 -68.86 21.94 -23.01
N PRO A 983 -70.15 22.32 -23.06
CA PRO A 983 -70.76 23.19 -22.06
C PRO A 983 -70.62 22.61 -20.64
N PRO A 984 -70.07 23.35 -19.68
CA PRO A 984 -70.06 22.89 -18.30
C PRO A 984 -71.48 22.62 -17.78
N VAL A 985 -71.63 21.61 -16.91
CA VAL A 985 -72.90 21.36 -16.19
C VAL A 985 -72.88 22.12 -14.88
N GLU A 986 -73.87 22.97 -14.69
CA GLU A 986 -74.11 23.71 -13.46
C GLU A 986 -75.23 23.03 -12.67
N ASP A 987 -74.90 22.59 -11.45
CA ASP A 987 -75.86 21.94 -10.56
C ASP A 987 -76.58 22.98 -9.70
N ILE A 988 -77.85 23.27 -10.04
CA ILE A 988 -78.64 24.29 -9.36
C ILE A 988 -79.00 23.87 -7.92
N ASN A 989 -78.94 22.58 -7.61
CA ASN A 989 -79.22 22.02 -6.29
C ASN A 989 -77.94 21.87 -5.43
N ASP A 990 -76.75 22.19 -5.96
CA ASP A 990 -75.44 22.14 -5.28
C ASP A 990 -74.71 23.50 -5.40
N ASN A 991 -75.38 24.59 -4.98
CA ASN A 991 -74.87 25.97 -4.97
C ASN A 991 -74.27 26.46 -6.31
N GLY A 992 -74.78 25.97 -7.45
CA GLY A 992 -74.29 26.36 -8.78
C GLY A 992 -72.90 25.81 -9.11
N LYS A 993 -72.51 24.69 -8.48
CA LYS A 993 -71.19 24.08 -8.72
C LYS A 993 -71.05 23.60 -10.17
N LEU A 994 -69.89 23.88 -10.74
CA LEU A 994 -69.54 23.68 -12.14
C LEU A 994 -68.73 22.40 -12.36
N TYR A 995 -69.17 21.58 -13.32
CA TYR A 995 -68.49 20.36 -13.76
C TYR A 995 -68.13 20.48 -15.24
N SER A 996 -66.84 20.40 -15.58
CA SER A 996 -66.33 20.68 -16.94
C SER A 996 -65.44 19.55 -17.48
N ASN A 997 -64.81 19.76 -18.64
CA ASN A 997 -63.87 18.83 -19.25
C ASN A 997 -62.40 19.29 -19.13
N VAL A 998 -62.10 20.36 -18.37
CA VAL A 998 -60.75 20.91 -18.13
C VAL A 998 -60.53 21.20 -16.64
N GLY A 999 -59.38 20.83 -16.06
CA GLY A 999 -59.10 20.93 -14.62
C GLY A 999 -57.62 21.20 -14.28
N HIS A 1000 -57.31 21.29 -12.99
CA HIS A 1000 -56.02 21.82 -12.48
C HIS A 1000 -55.15 20.70 -11.87
N ASN A 1001 -53.81 20.86 -11.92
CA ASN A 1001 -52.76 19.95 -11.41
C ASN A 1001 -52.47 18.69 -12.25
N SER A 1002 -51.94 18.87 -13.47
CA SER A 1002 -51.42 17.79 -14.32
C SER A 1002 -49.89 17.59 -14.19
N GLY A 1003 -49.39 16.41 -14.61
CA GLY A 1003 -47.98 16.10 -14.82
C GLY A 1003 -47.41 16.45 -16.21
N ALA A 1004 -48.17 17.13 -17.07
CA ALA A 1004 -47.73 17.65 -18.37
C ALA A 1004 -47.04 19.04 -18.24
N PHE A 1005 -46.23 19.44 -19.24
CA PHE A 1005 -45.36 20.64 -19.16
C PHE A 1005 -46.12 22.00 -19.11
N ASP A 1006 -47.43 22.04 -19.40
CA ASP A 1006 -48.30 23.23 -19.29
C ASP A 1006 -49.01 23.32 -17.93
N GLY A 1007 -49.04 22.23 -17.15
CA GLY A 1007 -49.67 22.18 -15.84
C GLY A 1007 -51.21 22.08 -15.83
N ILE A 1008 -51.87 21.79 -16.95
CA ILE A 1008 -53.34 21.68 -17.12
C ILE A 1008 -53.78 20.22 -17.33
N LYS A 1009 -54.88 19.80 -16.67
CA LYS A 1009 -55.48 18.46 -16.81
C LYS A 1009 -56.67 18.48 -17.77
N LEU A 1010 -56.61 17.71 -18.85
CA LEU A 1010 -57.72 17.54 -19.81
C LEU A 1010 -58.52 16.27 -19.49
N GLY A 1011 -59.85 16.31 -19.59
CA GLY A 1011 -60.70 15.14 -19.41
C GLY A 1011 -60.61 14.17 -20.60
N GLY A 1012 -60.53 12.87 -20.31
CA GLY A 1012 -60.26 11.82 -21.30
C GLY A 1012 -61.48 11.30 -22.07
N VAL A 1013 -62.69 11.79 -21.83
CA VAL A 1013 -63.89 11.49 -22.64
C VAL A 1013 -64.85 12.67 -22.52
N ARG A 1014 -65.56 13.01 -23.61
CA ARG A 1014 -66.51 14.14 -23.60
C ARG A 1014 -67.71 13.87 -22.68
N MET A 1015 -68.27 14.92 -22.08
CA MET A 1015 -69.43 14.81 -21.17
C MET A 1015 -70.62 14.14 -21.86
N ASN A 1016 -71.11 13.02 -21.31
CA ASN A 1016 -72.32 12.35 -21.81
C ASN A 1016 -73.56 12.86 -21.07
N TYR A 1017 -74.23 13.86 -21.65
CA TYR A 1017 -75.43 14.44 -21.07
C TYR A 1017 -76.63 13.49 -21.07
N GLY A 1018 -76.69 12.44 -21.89
CA GLY A 1018 -77.76 11.44 -21.81
C GLY A 1018 -77.74 10.66 -20.50
N ILE A 1019 -76.54 10.47 -19.93
CA ILE A 1019 -76.34 9.82 -18.63
C ILE A 1019 -76.50 10.84 -17.50
N ILE A 1020 -75.94 12.04 -17.63
CA ILE A 1020 -76.08 13.08 -16.60
C ILE A 1020 -77.54 13.53 -16.51
N CYS A 1021 -78.13 13.98 -17.61
CA CYS A 1021 -79.50 14.50 -17.66
C CYS A 1021 -80.60 13.41 -17.69
N GLY A 1022 -80.22 12.13 -17.79
CA GLY A 1022 -81.17 11.00 -17.83
C GLY A 1022 -81.93 10.89 -19.15
N GLU A 1023 -82.66 9.78 -19.32
CA GLU A 1023 -83.47 9.55 -20.53
C GLU A 1023 -84.45 10.72 -20.73
N ASN A 1024 -84.52 11.21 -21.97
CA ASN A 1024 -85.28 12.39 -22.40
C ASN A 1024 -85.01 13.66 -21.58
N ASN A 1025 -83.78 13.85 -21.09
CA ASN A 1025 -83.33 15.01 -20.30
C ASN A 1025 -84.10 15.23 -18.99
N SER A 1026 -84.71 14.19 -18.43
CA SER A 1026 -85.58 14.26 -17.24
C SER A 1026 -84.96 14.97 -16.01
N ARG A 1027 -83.62 14.98 -15.89
CA ARG A 1027 -82.83 15.57 -14.80
C ARG A 1027 -82.26 16.97 -15.08
N CYS A 1028 -82.38 17.50 -16.29
CA CYS A 1028 -81.88 18.82 -16.66
C CYS A 1028 -83.02 19.74 -17.13
N GLU A 1029 -82.77 21.04 -17.19
CA GLU A 1029 -83.71 21.96 -17.84
C GLU A 1029 -83.70 21.78 -19.36
N THR A 1030 -84.90 21.85 -19.95
CA THR A 1030 -85.09 21.79 -21.39
C THR A 1030 -85.94 22.95 -21.87
N ASP A 1031 -85.78 23.31 -23.13
CA ASP A 1031 -86.70 24.20 -23.84
C ASP A 1031 -88.03 23.49 -24.18
N GLU A 1032 -88.96 24.23 -24.80
CA GLU A 1032 -90.30 23.76 -25.16
C GLU A 1032 -90.30 22.60 -26.19
N GLN A 1033 -89.15 22.35 -26.83
CA GLN A 1033 -88.96 21.29 -27.83
C GLN A 1033 -88.23 20.07 -27.23
N GLY A 1034 -87.91 20.10 -25.93
CA GLY A 1034 -87.26 19.01 -25.20
C GLY A 1034 -85.74 18.97 -25.30
N LYS A 1035 -85.09 20.01 -25.85
CA LYS A 1035 -83.62 20.12 -25.96
C LYS A 1035 -83.04 20.81 -24.72
N LEU A 1036 -81.78 20.52 -24.35
CA LEU A 1036 -81.15 21.09 -23.15
C LEU A 1036 -81.06 22.61 -23.23
N LYS A 1037 -81.49 23.29 -22.16
CA LYS A 1037 -81.44 24.75 -22.02
C LYS A 1037 -80.07 25.18 -21.44
N LEU A 1038 -79.43 26.16 -22.07
CA LEU A 1038 -78.19 26.78 -21.58
C LEU A 1038 -78.50 28.12 -20.90
N ASN A 1039 -77.75 28.48 -19.85
CA ASN A 1039 -77.83 29.80 -19.22
C ASN A 1039 -76.99 30.87 -19.94
N GLU A 1040 -76.98 32.11 -19.46
CA GLU A 1040 -76.25 33.26 -20.04
C GLU A 1040 -74.72 33.06 -20.10
N LYS A 1041 -74.17 32.16 -19.26
CA LYS A 1041 -72.76 31.76 -19.26
C LYS A 1041 -72.48 30.57 -20.19
N GLY A 1042 -73.53 29.99 -20.77
CA GLY A 1042 -73.45 28.82 -21.64
C GLY A 1042 -73.38 27.48 -20.90
N HIS A 1043 -73.90 27.38 -19.67
CA HIS A 1043 -73.91 26.14 -18.88
C HIS A 1043 -75.21 25.35 -19.01
N VAL A 1044 -75.13 24.02 -18.98
CA VAL A 1044 -76.30 23.13 -18.89
C VAL A 1044 -76.79 23.09 -17.44
N LEU A 1045 -78.07 23.37 -17.22
CA LEU A 1045 -78.64 23.40 -15.87
C LEU A 1045 -79.18 22.03 -15.45
N TYR A 1046 -78.56 21.44 -14.42
CA TYR A 1046 -79.02 20.20 -13.80
C TYR A 1046 -79.99 20.51 -12.66
N ARG A 1047 -81.19 19.94 -12.70
CA ARG A 1047 -82.28 20.19 -11.73
C ARG A 1047 -82.66 18.97 -10.88
N GLY A 1048 -82.07 17.81 -11.15
CA GLY A 1048 -82.38 16.54 -10.48
C GLY A 1048 -83.60 15.81 -11.05
N ASP A 1049 -83.75 14.54 -10.70
CA ASP A 1049 -84.84 13.67 -11.19
C ASP A 1049 -86.16 13.84 -10.37
N LYS A 1050 -87.30 13.51 -10.99
CA LYS A 1050 -88.63 13.59 -10.34
C LYS A 1050 -88.92 12.48 -9.31
N SER A 1051 -88.15 11.39 -9.30
CA SER A 1051 -88.26 10.27 -8.33
C SER A 1051 -87.37 10.44 -7.08
N GLN A 1052 -86.63 11.55 -6.96
CA GLN A 1052 -85.73 11.93 -5.86
C GLN A 1052 -84.49 11.04 -5.66
N ASN A 1053 -84.16 10.16 -6.61
CA ASN A 1053 -83.00 9.28 -6.49
C ASN A 1053 -81.66 10.03 -6.71
N TYR A 1054 -81.64 11.02 -7.61
CA TYR A 1054 -80.44 11.82 -7.94
C TYR A 1054 -80.71 13.34 -7.89
N PRO A 1055 -80.88 13.93 -6.71
CA PRO A 1055 -81.18 15.36 -6.55
C PRO A 1055 -80.03 16.30 -6.94
N THR A 1056 -78.77 15.85 -6.84
CA THR A 1056 -77.56 16.59 -7.25
C THR A 1056 -76.68 15.72 -8.16
N VAL A 1057 -75.87 16.34 -9.00
CA VAL A 1057 -74.85 15.71 -9.86
C VAL A 1057 -73.87 14.91 -8.99
N VAL A 1058 -73.46 15.42 -7.82
CA VAL A 1058 -72.60 14.68 -6.88
C VAL A 1058 -73.21 13.35 -6.45
N LYS A 1059 -74.52 13.33 -6.19
CA LYS A 1059 -75.21 12.11 -5.75
C LYS A 1059 -75.38 11.13 -6.91
N LEU A 1060 -75.60 11.61 -8.14
CA LEU A 1060 -75.56 10.80 -9.36
C LEU A 1060 -74.19 10.16 -9.57
N LEU A 1061 -73.12 10.92 -9.35
CA LEU A 1061 -71.75 10.44 -9.51
C LEU A 1061 -71.35 9.42 -8.44
N LYS A 1062 -71.94 9.47 -7.23
CA LYS A 1062 -71.66 8.47 -6.19
C LYS A 1062 -72.33 7.11 -6.44
N ASP A 1063 -73.37 7.05 -7.26
CA ASP A 1063 -74.01 5.79 -7.62
C ASP A 1063 -73.21 5.10 -8.73
N ARG A 1064 -72.57 3.97 -8.41
CA ARG A 1064 -71.67 3.25 -9.34
C ARG A 1064 -72.39 2.60 -10.52
N ASP A 1065 -73.67 2.25 -10.39
CA ASP A 1065 -74.41 1.59 -11.48
C ASP A 1065 -74.81 2.58 -12.59
N VAL A 1066 -74.96 3.86 -12.23
CA VAL A 1066 -75.25 4.96 -13.16
C VAL A 1066 -73.99 5.70 -13.58
N SER A 1067 -73.14 6.07 -12.61
CA SER A 1067 -71.88 6.76 -12.90
C SER A 1067 -70.91 5.86 -13.66
N GLY A 1068 -70.88 4.55 -13.40
CA GLY A 1068 -70.08 3.56 -14.13
C GLY A 1068 -70.28 3.62 -15.66
N LYS A 1069 -71.45 4.05 -16.13
CA LYS A 1069 -71.76 4.23 -17.56
C LYS A 1069 -71.20 5.52 -18.15
N LEU A 1070 -70.83 6.51 -17.33
CA LEU A 1070 -70.08 7.69 -17.76
C LEU A 1070 -68.63 7.33 -18.14
N PHE A 1071 -68.13 6.19 -17.68
CA PHE A 1071 -66.74 5.77 -17.82
C PHE A 1071 -66.66 4.55 -18.75
N GLY A 1072 -66.09 4.73 -19.94
CA GLY A 1072 -65.58 3.59 -20.72
C GLY A 1072 -64.42 2.90 -20.00
N ALA A 1073 -63.98 1.72 -20.48
CA ALA A 1073 -62.98 0.84 -19.85
C ALA A 1073 -61.60 1.49 -19.48
N THR A 1074 -61.35 2.73 -19.89
CA THR A 1074 -60.13 3.51 -19.64
C THR A 1074 -60.27 4.65 -18.61
N GLY A 1075 -61.49 4.99 -18.15
CA GLY A 1075 -61.78 5.83 -16.98
C GLY A 1075 -61.43 7.33 -17.01
N GLY A 1076 -62.43 8.20 -16.76
CA GLY A 1076 -62.28 9.51 -16.09
C GLY A 1076 -63.39 10.56 -16.34
N PHE A 1077 -64.07 11.03 -15.28
CA PHE A 1077 -65.04 12.15 -15.19
C PHE A 1077 -64.70 12.94 -13.92
N GLN A 1078 -64.74 14.28 -13.99
CA GLN A 1078 -64.00 15.22 -13.12
C GLN A 1078 -64.29 15.22 -11.60
N ALA A 1079 -65.17 14.38 -11.04
CA ALA A 1079 -65.53 14.49 -9.61
C ALA A 1079 -65.48 13.20 -8.77
N ILE A 1080 -64.83 12.11 -9.23
CA ILE A 1080 -64.66 10.86 -8.43
C ILE A 1080 -63.40 10.04 -8.81
N GLU A 1081 -62.96 9.17 -7.89
CA GLU A 1081 -61.85 8.20 -8.02
C GLU A 1081 -62.03 7.30 -9.25
N GLY A 1082 -61.05 7.30 -10.15
CA GLY A 1082 -61.11 6.59 -11.45
C GLY A 1082 -60.74 5.11 -11.36
N GLU A 1083 -61.22 4.31 -12.31
CA GLU A 1083 -60.98 2.88 -12.39
C GLU A 1083 -60.48 2.53 -13.81
N MET A 1084 -59.28 1.97 -13.95
CA MET A 1084 -58.72 1.51 -15.23
C MET A 1084 -58.66 -0.02 -15.20
N PHE A 1085 -59.38 -0.69 -16.11
CA PHE A 1085 -59.52 -2.16 -16.12
C PHE A 1085 -59.91 -2.78 -14.76
N GLY A 1086 -60.78 -2.11 -13.99
CA GLY A 1086 -61.22 -2.59 -12.67
C GLY A 1086 -60.26 -2.26 -11.51
N ILE A 1087 -59.19 -1.49 -11.75
CA ILE A 1087 -58.21 -1.08 -10.73
C ILE A 1087 -58.42 0.39 -10.38
N LYS A 1088 -58.74 0.68 -9.11
CA LYS A 1088 -58.93 2.05 -8.60
C LYS A 1088 -57.60 2.79 -8.52
N TYR A 1089 -57.55 4.05 -8.97
CA TYR A 1089 -56.38 4.92 -8.79
C TYR A 1089 -56.75 6.26 -8.14
N LYS A 1090 -55.85 6.77 -7.29
CA LYS A 1090 -56.00 8.06 -6.61
C LYS A 1090 -55.49 9.22 -7.49
N PRO A 1091 -56.07 10.44 -7.37
CA PRO A 1091 -55.53 11.64 -8.01
C PRO A 1091 -54.04 11.85 -7.68
N GLY A 1092 -53.22 12.13 -8.70
CA GLY A 1092 -51.76 12.32 -8.59
C GLY A 1092 -50.91 11.05 -8.61
N SER A 1093 -51.52 9.86 -8.63
CA SER A 1093 -50.79 8.58 -8.71
C SER A 1093 -50.22 8.32 -10.12
N PHE A 1094 -49.29 7.35 -10.25
CA PHE A 1094 -48.70 6.96 -11.55
C PHE A 1094 -49.75 6.61 -12.61
N LEU A 1095 -50.84 5.92 -12.24
CA LEU A 1095 -51.95 5.60 -13.14
C LEU A 1095 -52.79 6.83 -13.53
N ASP A 1096 -52.90 7.84 -12.66
CA ASP A 1096 -53.57 9.12 -12.97
C ASP A 1096 -52.74 9.92 -14.00
N LYS A 1097 -51.41 10.00 -13.82
CA LYS A 1097 -50.50 10.64 -14.77
C LYS A 1097 -50.44 9.91 -16.13
N LEU A 1098 -50.51 8.58 -16.14
CA LEU A 1098 -50.57 7.77 -17.36
C LEU A 1098 -51.88 7.99 -18.15
N THR A 1099 -52.99 8.24 -17.45
CA THR A 1099 -54.32 8.49 -18.06
C THR A 1099 -54.44 9.92 -18.61
N GLU A 1100 -53.88 10.91 -17.92
CA GLU A 1100 -53.83 12.32 -18.38
C GLU A 1100 -53.02 12.51 -19.67
N THR A 1101 -51.94 11.76 -19.84
CA THR A 1101 -51.10 11.79 -21.05
C THR A 1101 -51.83 11.18 -22.26
N TYR A 1102 -52.99 10.56 -22.04
CA TYR A 1102 -53.83 9.89 -23.05
C TYR A 1102 -55.12 10.64 -23.41
N ALA A 1103 -55.57 11.57 -22.56
CA ALA A 1103 -56.79 12.35 -22.74
C ALA A 1103 -56.65 13.36 -23.89
N GLY A 1104 -57.36 13.13 -25.01
CA GLY A 1104 -57.49 14.09 -26.12
C GLY A 1104 -56.88 13.70 -27.46
N GLN A 1105 -55.95 12.74 -27.52
CA GLN A 1105 -55.37 12.29 -28.80
C GLN A 1105 -56.18 11.19 -29.51
N HIS A 1106 -56.98 10.41 -28.76
CA HIS A 1106 -57.92 9.44 -29.33
C HIS A 1106 -59.17 10.11 -29.94
N ASP A 1107 -59.48 11.36 -29.60
CA ASP A 1107 -60.57 12.13 -30.21
C ASP A 1107 -60.21 12.68 -31.60
N LEU A 1108 -58.92 12.90 -31.87
CA LEU A 1108 -58.40 13.33 -33.19
C LEU A 1108 -58.21 12.14 -34.16
N VAL A 1109 -57.93 10.95 -33.62
CA VAL A 1109 -57.70 9.72 -34.39
C VAL A 1109 -58.85 8.75 -34.13
N GLY A 1110 -60.06 9.08 -34.63
CA GLY A 1110 -61.16 8.12 -34.79
C GLY A 1110 -62.54 8.46 -34.18
N GLY A 1111 -62.70 9.57 -33.46
CA GLY A 1111 -63.93 9.86 -32.71
C GLY A 1111 -65.02 10.67 -33.44
N GLN A 1112 -64.68 11.60 -34.33
CA GLN A 1112 -65.64 12.58 -34.88
C GLN A 1112 -66.67 12.03 -35.89
N TRP A 1113 -66.54 10.78 -36.34
CA TRP A 1113 -67.40 10.24 -37.41
C TRP A 1113 -68.47 9.25 -36.95
N LEU A 1114 -68.46 8.78 -35.69
CA LEU A 1114 -69.35 7.69 -35.24
C LEU A 1114 -69.90 7.80 -33.79
N PHE A 1115 -69.35 8.63 -32.90
CA PHE A 1115 -69.69 8.59 -31.46
C PHE A 1115 -70.20 9.92 -30.83
N TYR A 1116 -70.29 11.05 -31.58
CA TYR A 1116 -70.62 12.38 -31.03
C TYR A 1116 -71.61 13.22 -31.88
N ASP A 1117 -72.22 14.27 -31.30
CA ASP A 1117 -73.08 15.27 -31.99
C ASP A 1117 -72.39 16.66 -32.21
N GLU A 1118 -73.04 17.57 -32.95
CA GLU A 1118 -72.48 18.86 -33.41
C GLU A 1118 -72.16 19.89 -32.30
N ILE A 1119 -72.69 19.69 -31.10
CA ILE A 1119 -72.34 20.51 -29.92
C ILE A 1119 -71.37 19.78 -28.99
N GLY A 1120 -70.84 18.65 -29.44
CA GLY A 1120 -69.77 17.91 -28.79
C GLY A 1120 -70.22 16.91 -27.72
N ASN A 1121 -71.48 16.49 -27.72
CA ASN A 1121 -71.99 15.48 -26.77
C ASN A 1121 -71.68 14.06 -27.28
N GLY A 1122 -71.58 13.08 -26.37
CA GLY A 1122 -71.69 11.66 -26.73
C GLY A 1122 -73.07 11.34 -27.31
N ASN A 1123 -73.13 10.56 -28.39
CA ASN A 1123 -74.40 10.16 -29.04
C ASN A 1123 -75.31 9.41 -28.05
N ARG A 1124 -76.60 9.78 -27.99
CA ARG A 1124 -77.55 9.41 -26.91
C ARG A 1124 -78.24 8.05 -27.08
N TYR A 1125 -78.12 7.37 -28.22
CA TYR A 1125 -78.87 6.13 -28.50
C TYR A 1125 -78.03 5.08 -29.25
N PHE A 1126 -77.08 4.42 -28.58
CA PHE A 1126 -76.38 3.28 -29.16
C PHE A 1126 -77.24 2.01 -29.13
N THR A 1127 -77.27 1.25 -30.23
CA THR A 1127 -77.84 -0.12 -30.23
C THR A 1127 -76.93 -1.09 -29.46
N PRO A 1128 -77.42 -2.23 -28.94
CA PRO A 1128 -76.61 -3.18 -28.15
C PRO A 1128 -75.36 -3.71 -28.88
N ASN A 1129 -75.39 -3.74 -30.22
CA ASN A 1129 -74.23 -4.09 -31.04
C ASN A 1129 -73.24 -2.92 -31.19
N GLN A 1130 -73.70 -1.67 -31.18
CA GLN A 1130 -72.84 -0.47 -31.20
C GLN A 1130 -72.18 -0.20 -29.84
N GLU A 1131 -72.85 -0.51 -28.72
CA GLU A 1131 -72.27 -0.47 -27.37
C GLU A 1131 -71.08 -1.44 -27.23
N LYS A 1132 -71.22 -2.66 -27.78
CA LYS A 1132 -70.12 -3.65 -27.84
C LYS A 1132 -68.97 -3.24 -28.78
N TRP A 1133 -69.24 -2.45 -29.82
CA TRP A 1133 -68.22 -1.94 -30.74
C TRP A 1133 -67.47 -0.73 -30.15
N GLY A 1134 -68.15 0.15 -29.42
CA GLY A 1134 -67.54 1.28 -28.69
C GLY A 1134 -66.55 0.81 -27.62
N ASP A 1135 -66.93 -0.15 -26.78
CA ASP A 1135 -66.03 -0.72 -25.77
C ASP A 1135 -64.82 -1.45 -26.39
N ARG A 1136 -65.03 -2.18 -27.50
CA ARG A 1136 -63.93 -2.87 -28.20
C ARG A 1136 -62.99 -1.91 -28.95
N PHE A 1137 -63.49 -0.82 -29.53
CA PHE A 1137 -62.68 0.21 -30.19
C PHE A 1137 -61.84 0.99 -29.15
N SER A 1138 -62.43 1.29 -27.99
CA SER A 1138 -61.76 1.92 -26.84
C SER A 1138 -60.64 1.04 -26.28
N ILE A 1139 -60.86 -0.27 -26.15
CA ILE A 1139 -59.85 -1.23 -25.67
C ILE A 1139 -58.76 -1.49 -26.73
N ALA A 1140 -59.09 -1.43 -28.03
CA ALA A 1140 -58.14 -1.65 -29.13
C ALA A 1140 -57.31 -0.42 -29.52
N ALA A 1141 -57.77 0.79 -29.22
CA ALA A 1141 -56.99 2.02 -29.41
C ALA A 1141 -55.90 2.21 -28.33
N VAL A 1142 -55.99 1.50 -27.20
CA VAL A 1142 -55.05 1.60 -26.05
C VAL A 1142 -53.61 1.15 -26.38
N PRO A 1143 -53.35 0.03 -27.07
CA PRO A 1143 -51.98 -0.35 -27.45
C PRO A 1143 -51.38 0.51 -28.59
N ALA A 1144 -52.23 1.12 -29.43
CA ALA A 1144 -51.81 1.85 -30.63
C ALA A 1144 -51.32 3.29 -30.36
N SER A 1145 -51.74 3.94 -29.26
CA SER A 1145 -51.17 5.22 -28.81
C SER A 1145 -50.37 5.15 -27.51
N LEU A 1146 -50.43 4.06 -26.72
CA LEU A 1146 -49.49 3.85 -25.60
C LEU A 1146 -48.05 3.72 -26.12
N SER A 1147 -47.84 3.17 -27.33
CA SER A 1147 -46.51 3.02 -27.93
C SER A 1147 -45.91 4.33 -28.48
N HIS A 1148 -46.71 5.36 -28.76
CA HIS A 1148 -46.22 6.64 -29.28
C HIS A 1148 -45.89 7.65 -28.17
N ASN A 1149 -46.60 7.63 -27.02
CA ASN A 1149 -46.33 8.54 -25.88
C ASN A 1149 -45.53 7.92 -24.71
N LEU A 1150 -45.48 6.59 -24.50
CA LEU A 1150 -44.43 6.03 -23.63
C LEU A 1150 -43.04 6.32 -24.21
N CYS A 1151 -42.91 6.35 -25.54
CA CYS A 1151 -41.69 6.77 -26.24
C CYS A 1151 -41.35 8.27 -26.09
N LYS A 1152 -42.27 9.14 -25.69
CA LYS A 1152 -41.97 10.55 -25.38
C LYS A 1152 -41.70 10.79 -23.90
N TYR A 1153 -42.40 10.09 -22.98
CA TYR A 1153 -42.16 10.26 -21.54
C TYR A 1153 -40.89 9.54 -21.05
N LEU A 1154 -40.46 8.45 -21.72
CA LEU A 1154 -39.13 7.86 -21.54
C LEU A 1154 -38.01 8.69 -22.21
N PHE A 1155 -38.34 9.78 -22.93
CA PHE A 1155 -37.38 10.69 -23.58
C PHE A 1155 -37.30 12.08 -22.94
N LEU A 1156 -38.07 12.39 -21.89
CA LEU A 1156 -38.01 13.67 -21.16
C LEU A 1156 -37.85 13.54 -19.64
N ARG A 1157 -37.45 12.36 -19.14
CA ARG A 1157 -36.77 12.21 -17.84
C ARG A 1157 -35.42 11.58 -18.06
#